data_AF-A0A537YFZ0-F1
#
_entry.id   AF-A0A537YFZ0-F1
#
_cell.length_a   1.000
_cell.length_b   1.000
_cell.length_c   1.000
_cell.angle_alpha   90.00
_cell.angle_beta   90.00
_cell.angle_gamma   90.00
#
_symmetry.space_group_name_H-M   'P 1'
#
loop_
_entity.id
_entity.type
_entity.pdbx_description
1 polymer ?
#
loop_
_entity_poly.entity_id
_entity_poly.type
_entity_poly.pdbx_seq_one_letter_code
_entity_poly.pdbx_strand_id
1 'polypeptide(L)'
;RGPRATSSSAPSAPRGTLVTSPPPPEPGFLQLLEYLRSTRGFDFTGYKPSSLMSRIHKRMHMLRIQGFAEYQDHLEVHPEEFGELFNFMLINVTSFFRDPQIWEHVAEAIIPALAERAQQRQVRIWSAGCASGEEAYTMAMLLAERLGREAFVDNVKIYATDIDEEALAEARAATYAGAKMEGIPENLGARYFEPVGAGHRFVFDKELRRSVIFGRHNLVADAPISRIDLLACRNTLMYLNAETQAQVLNNFHFALNDDGYLLLGKAEMLFTKEKSFAAVDLKGRVFRKVPGDDARARLWLTPHADLAGAALGAMASSLIFEATPLAQLILNPDGIVVGANQQARSLLRIQPADIGRSIHDLEPAHRPLDLVLPLQQVISQRASVHISDVFFAGGPPHTTHISVDLIPLVDARASVTGILISYADVSRLKKVEEDLQIASQELETALEELQSTNEELETTNQELQSTNEELETTNEELQATNEELEMMNEELESTNDELQAVNDEARRRAAALDESRMFLQSVLSGLESAVIVIDPDRRVTMWSRAAEEMWGLRPAEASGKALDGLDFGLPIREFMPSICRVLAGESERELATLKATNRRGRSIVCAVSAGPLASDGRVMGAILLIEEQKPGAAP
;
A
#
# COMPACT_ATOMS: atom_id res chain seq x y z
N ARG A 1 -28.01 -64.95 -24.22
CA ARG A 1 -29.29 -64.77 -24.96
C ARG A 1 -30.38 -64.45 -23.95
N GLY A 2 -31.05 -63.30 -24.07
CA GLY A 2 -32.14 -62.85 -23.18
C GLY A 2 -31.77 -61.63 -22.32
N PRO A 3 -32.72 -60.74 -21.96
CA PRO A 3 -32.77 -59.39 -22.55
C PRO A 3 -33.01 -58.21 -21.58
N ARG A 4 -32.90 -56.99 -22.15
CA ARG A 4 -33.44 -55.67 -21.74
C ARG A 4 -32.94 -55.00 -20.44
N ALA A 5 -32.20 -53.90 -20.61
CA ALA A 5 -32.10 -52.81 -19.64
C ALA A 5 -32.46 -51.48 -20.32
N THR A 6 -33.32 -50.72 -19.65
CA THR A 6 -33.85 -49.41 -20.01
C THR A 6 -32.80 -48.31 -19.84
N SER A 7 -32.66 -47.44 -20.84
CA SER A 7 -31.76 -46.28 -20.80
C SER A 7 -32.34 -45.13 -19.96
N SER A 8 -31.58 -44.74 -18.95
CA SER A 8 -31.75 -43.56 -18.09
C SER A 8 -31.69 -42.25 -18.89
N SER A 9 -32.62 -41.34 -18.61
CA SER A 9 -32.60 -39.94 -19.08
C SER A 9 -32.07 -39.06 -17.94
N ALA A 10 -30.98 -38.34 -18.20
CA ALA A 10 -30.39 -37.35 -17.30
C ALA A 10 -31.10 -35.99 -17.44
N PRO A 11 -31.25 -35.20 -16.36
CA PRO A 11 -31.85 -33.88 -16.45
C PRO A 11 -30.84 -32.85 -16.96
N SER A 12 -31.32 -31.97 -17.84
CA SER A 12 -30.62 -30.83 -18.42
C SER A 12 -30.44 -29.70 -17.39
N ALA A 13 -29.20 -29.28 -17.16
CA ALA A 13 -28.87 -28.06 -16.42
C ALA A 13 -29.14 -26.80 -17.28
N PRO A 14 -29.64 -25.68 -16.71
CA PRO A 14 -29.82 -24.44 -17.45
C PRO A 14 -28.49 -23.69 -17.57
N ARG A 15 -28.16 -23.27 -18.79
CA ARG A 15 -27.13 -22.27 -19.09
C ARG A 15 -27.74 -20.89 -18.87
N GLY A 16 -27.15 -20.13 -17.96
CA GLY A 16 -27.47 -18.72 -17.71
C GLY A 16 -26.48 -18.14 -16.72
N THR A 17 -25.25 -17.88 -17.16
CA THR A 17 -24.31 -17.03 -16.41
C THR A 17 -24.88 -15.62 -16.35
N LEU A 18 -25.52 -15.30 -15.22
CA LEU A 18 -25.82 -13.94 -14.79
C LEU A 18 -24.49 -13.19 -14.65
N VAL A 19 -24.35 -12.13 -15.42
CA VAL A 19 -23.27 -11.14 -15.24
C VAL A 19 -23.58 -10.43 -13.93
N THR A 20 -22.88 -10.81 -12.88
CA THR A 20 -22.97 -10.21 -11.55
C THR A 20 -22.38 -8.80 -11.59
N SER A 21 -23.16 -7.81 -11.16
CA SER A 21 -22.68 -6.44 -10.88
C SER A 21 -21.54 -6.47 -9.86
N PRO A 22 -20.50 -5.63 -10.00
CA PRO A 22 -19.41 -5.55 -9.02
C PRO A 22 -19.91 -5.02 -7.66
N PRO A 23 -19.31 -5.44 -6.53
CA PRO A 23 -19.69 -5.01 -5.18
C PRO A 23 -19.47 -3.50 -4.96
N PRO A 24 -20.22 -2.88 -4.04
CA PRO A 24 -20.02 -1.47 -3.66
C PRO A 24 -18.66 -1.25 -2.97
N PRO A 25 -18.08 -0.03 -3.07
CA PRO A 25 -16.78 0.29 -2.46
C PRO A 25 -16.84 0.38 -0.92
N GLU A 26 -15.76 -0.03 -0.24
CA GLU A 26 -15.65 -0.05 1.23
C GLU A 26 -15.78 1.36 1.87
N PRO A 27 -16.42 1.51 3.05
CA PRO A 27 -16.60 2.82 3.71
C PRO A 27 -15.28 3.52 4.06
N GLY A 28 -14.29 2.77 4.55
CA GLY A 28 -12.95 3.30 4.84
C GLY A 28 -12.22 3.81 3.59
N PHE A 29 -12.48 3.21 2.44
CA PHE A 29 -11.96 3.70 1.16
C PHE A 29 -12.59 5.05 0.78
N LEU A 30 -13.90 5.25 0.98
CA LEU A 30 -14.55 6.53 0.70
C LEU A 30 -14.06 7.66 1.63
N GLN A 31 -13.83 7.39 2.91
CA GLN A 31 -13.24 8.36 3.84
C GLN A 31 -11.82 8.73 3.45
N LEU A 32 -10.99 7.76 3.06
CA LEU A 32 -9.65 8.03 2.56
C LEU A 32 -9.70 8.92 1.30
N LEU A 33 -10.62 8.67 0.36
CA LEU A 33 -10.78 9.53 -0.82
C LEU A 33 -11.19 10.96 -0.45
N GLU A 34 -12.07 11.14 0.53
CA GLU A 34 -12.47 12.46 1.03
C GLU A 34 -11.31 13.19 1.72
N TYR A 35 -10.51 12.45 2.50
CA TYR A 35 -9.28 12.97 3.11
C TYR A 35 -8.26 13.40 2.06
N LEU A 36 -8.03 12.60 1.02
CA LEU A 36 -7.15 12.94 -0.10
C LEU A 36 -7.66 14.20 -0.85
N ARG A 37 -8.98 14.30 -1.03
CA ARG A 37 -9.63 15.47 -1.66
C ARG A 37 -9.45 16.74 -0.84
N SER A 38 -9.75 16.71 0.46
CA SER A 38 -9.66 17.87 1.34
C SER A 38 -8.22 18.33 1.59
N THR A 39 -7.28 17.39 1.71
CA THR A 39 -5.89 17.70 2.07
C THR A 39 -5.03 18.13 0.88
N ARG A 40 -5.24 17.54 -0.31
CA ARG A 40 -4.40 17.78 -1.49
C ARG A 40 -5.16 18.36 -2.69
N GLY A 41 -6.47 18.54 -2.59
CA GLY A 41 -7.32 19.10 -3.66
C GLY A 41 -7.53 18.15 -4.84
N PHE A 42 -7.30 16.85 -4.63
CA PHE A 42 -7.42 15.82 -5.66
C PHE A 42 -8.71 15.04 -5.53
N ASP A 43 -9.60 15.21 -6.50
CA ASP A 43 -10.88 14.54 -6.51
C ASP A 43 -10.82 13.21 -7.28
N PHE A 44 -10.89 12.10 -6.53
CA PHE A 44 -10.92 10.75 -7.08
C PHE A 44 -12.34 10.23 -7.34
N THR A 45 -13.39 11.01 -7.07
CA THR A 45 -14.78 10.60 -7.33
C THR A 45 -15.04 10.27 -8.80
N GLY A 46 -14.28 10.90 -9.71
CA GLY A 46 -14.34 10.65 -11.14
C GLY A 46 -13.70 9.33 -11.60
N TYR A 47 -13.01 8.61 -10.71
CA TYR A 47 -12.33 7.35 -11.01
C TYR A 47 -13.18 6.12 -10.65
N LYS A 48 -12.88 4.97 -11.26
CA LYS A 48 -13.55 3.69 -10.97
C LYS A 48 -13.19 3.20 -9.56
N PRO A 49 -14.16 3.08 -8.63
CA PRO A 49 -13.89 2.72 -7.24
C PRO A 49 -13.15 1.39 -7.11
N SER A 50 -13.56 0.36 -7.85
CA SER A 50 -12.93 -0.98 -7.80
C SER A 50 -11.46 -0.99 -8.23
N SER A 51 -11.07 -0.15 -9.20
CA SER A 51 -9.70 -0.07 -9.69
C SER A 51 -8.79 0.71 -8.74
N LEU A 52 -9.31 1.78 -8.14
CA LEU A 52 -8.61 2.52 -7.09
C LEU A 52 -8.44 1.67 -5.84
N MET A 53 -9.52 1.07 -5.34
CA MET A 53 -9.53 0.27 -4.12
C MET A 53 -8.52 -0.89 -4.19
N SER A 54 -8.48 -1.62 -5.32
CA SER A 54 -7.50 -2.70 -5.54
C SER A 54 -6.04 -2.21 -5.52
N ARG A 55 -5.77 -0.98 -5.95
CA ARG A 55 -4.42 -0.39 -5.93
C ARG A 55 -4.01 0.04 -4.54
N ILE A 56 -4.91 0.72 -3.84
CA ILE A 56 -4.63 1.18 -2.48
C ILE A 56 -4.41 -0.04 -1.58
N HIS A 57 -5.25 -1.07 -1.67
CA HIS A 57 -5.05 -2.36 -0.98
C HIS A 57 -3.68 -2.97 -1.25
N LYS A 58 -3.21 -2.92 -2.50
CA LYS A 58 -1.88 -3.45 -2.85
C LYS A 58 -0.73 -2.59 -2.30
N ARG A 59 -0.88 -1.25 -2.20
CA ARG A 59 0.11 -0.38 -1.53
C ARG A 59 0.11 -0.62 -0.02
N MET A 60 -1.07 -0.70 0.59
CA MET A 60 -1.27 -1.06 1.99
C MET A 60 -0.58 -2.41 2.32
N HIS A 61 -0.78 -3.44 1.50
CA HIS A 61 -0.10 -4.73 1.67
C HIS A 61 1.43 -4.63 1.57
N MET A 62 2.00 -3.74 0.75
CA MET A 62 3.45 -3.52 0.69
C MET A 62 4.00 -2.87 1.95
N LEU A 63 3.20 -2.01 2.59
CA LEU A 63 3.51 -1.36 3.85
C LEU A 63 3.08 -2.19 5.07
N ARG A 64 2.49 -3.36 4.85
CA ARG A 64 1.91 -4.25 5.88
C ARG A 64 0.80 -3.59 6.71
N ILE A 65 0.07 -2.67 6.09
CA ILE A 65 -1.09 -1.98 6.65
C ILE A 65 -2.34 -2.73 6.20
N GLN A 66 -3.26 -3.00 7.13
CA GLN A 66 -4.42 -3.89 6.85
C GLN A 66 -5.70 -3.08 6.60
N GLY A 67 -5.79 -1.84 7.09
CA GLY A 67 -7.00 -1.01 7.01
C GLY A 67 -6.80 0.37 6.38
N PHE A 68 -7.83 0.90 5.72
CA PHE A 68 -7.80 2.24 5.10
C PHE A 68 -7.64 3.37 6.13
N ALA A 69 -8.17 3.20 7.34
CA ALA A 69 -8.02 4.16 8.44
C ALA A 69 -6.57 4.20 8.96
N GLU A 70 -5.97 3.03 9.21
CA GLU A 70 -4.55 2.91 9.57
C GLU A 70 -3.65 3.47 8.47
N TYR A 71 -4.04 3.30 7.20
CA TYR A 71 -3.34 3.91 6.08
C TYR A 71 -3.46 5.44 6.04
N GLN A 72 -4.63 5.97 6.40
CA GLN A 72 -4.82 7.42 6.53
C GLN A 72 -3.96 7.99 7.67
N ASP A 73 -3.92 7.33 8.83
CA ASP A 73 -3.05 7.72 9.95
C ASP A 73 -1.57 7.70 9.51
N HIS A 74 -1.17 6.69 8.74
CA HIS A 74 0.17 6.61 8.18
C HIS A 74 0.48 7.78 7.22
N LEU A 75 -0.47 8.19 6.39
CA LEU A 75 -0.33 9.37 5.52
C LEU A 75 -0.20 10.68 6.33
N GLU A 76 -0.91 10.80 7.45
CA GLU A 76 -0.81 11.96 8.34
C GLU A 76 0.57 12.08 9.00
N VAL A 77 1.16 10.95 9.39
CA VAL A 77 2.49 10.91 10.03
C VAL A 77 3.63 10.97 9.01
N HIS A 78 3.43 10.49 7.78
CA HIS A 78 4.44 10.44 6.72
C HIS A 78 3.99 11.16 5.44
N PRO A 79 4.18 12.50 5.36
CA PRO A 79 3.73 13.31 4.23
C PRO A 79 4.32 12.91 2.86
N GLU A 80 5.47 12.23 2.86
CA GLU A 80 6.13 11.65 1.69
C GLU A 80 5.38 10.46 1.08
N GLU A 81 4.68 9.66 1.89
CA GLU A 81 3.91 8.50 1.41
C GLU A 81 2.76 8.92 0.49
N PHE A 82 2.27 10.15 0.60
CA PHE A 82 1.31 10.68 -0.37
C PHE A 82 1.82 10.62 -1.80
N GLY A 83 3.10 10.95 -2.04
CA GLY A 83 3.69 10.90 -3.38
C GLY A 83 3.74 9.47 -3.89
N GLU A 84 4.14 8.55 -3.02
CA GLU A 84 4.21 7.12 -3.32
C GLU A 84 2.83 6.50 -3.60
N LEU A 85 1.83 6.78 -2.76
CA LEU A 85 0.45 6.37 -2.96
C LEU A 85 -0.08 6.89 -4.30
N PHE A 86 0.18 8.16 -4.59
CA PHE A 86 -0.25 8.81 -5.82
C PHE A 86 0.35 8.13 -7.05
N ASN A 87 1.66 7.86 -7.03
CA ASN A 87 2.38 7.10 -8.05
C ASN A 87 1.87 5.66 -8.19
N PHE A 88 1.36 5.08 -7.12
CA PHE A 88 0.82 3.72 -7.11
C PHE A 88 -0.62 3.66 -7.65
N MET A 89 -1.41 4.70 -7.37
CA MET A 89 -2.78 4.85 -7.87
C MET A 89 -2.83 5.16 -9.36
N LEU A 90 -1.91 6.00 -9.86
CA LEU A 90 -1.76 6.26 -11.29
C LEU A 90 -0.90 5.16 -11.91
N ILE A 91 -1.41 4.38 -12.88
CA ILE A 91 -0.50 3.51 -13.65
C ILE A 91 0.34 4.41 -14.56
N ASN A 92 1.50 4.81 -14.09
CA ASN A 92 2.48 5.55 -14.90
C ASN A 92 3.36 4.61 -15.73
N VAL A 93 2.87 3.40 -16.04
CA VAL A 93 3.56 2.49 -16.96
C VAL A 93 3.25 2.94 -18.38
N THR A 94 4.17 3.73 -18.91
CA THR A 94 4.22 4.14 -20.31
C THR A 94 5.52 3.62 -20.93
N SER A 95 5.52 3.48 -22.25
CA SER A 95 6.68 3.07 -23.03
C SER A 95 6.64 3.77 -24.38
N PHE A 96 7.82 3.99 -24.96
CA PHE A 96 7.91 4.49 -26.31
C PHE A 96 7.21 3.55 -27.28
N PHE A 97 6.49 4.12 -28.27
CA PHE A 97 5.72 3.37 -29.26
C PHE A 97 4.75 2.34 -28.66
N ARG A 98 4.17 2.60 -27.47
CA ARG A 98 3.15 1.73 -26.86
C ARG A 98 2.01 1.42 -27.83
N ASP A 99 1.71 0.13 -27.99
CA ASP A 99 0.88 -0.43 -29.07
C ASP A 99 1.40 -0.04 -30.47
N PRO A 100 2.51 -0.64 -30.96
CA PRO A 100 3.19 -0.20 -32.19
C PRO A 100 2.26 -0.12 -33.42
N GLN A 101 1.31 -1.04 -33.52
CA GLN A 101 0.30 -1.08 -34.58
C GLN A 101 -0.53 0.22 -34.64
N ILE A 102 -0.83 0.86 -33.51
CA ILE A 102 -1.56 2.15 -33.50
C ILE A 102 -0.68 3.24 -34.09
N TRP A 103 0.61 3.28 -33.73
CA TRP A 103 1.55 4.27 -34.24
C TRP A 103 1.84 4.10 -35.73
N GLU A 104 1.80 2.88 -36.27
CA GLU A 104 1.84 2.62 -37.72
C GLU A 104 0.66 3.30 -38.42
N HIS A 105 -0.58 3.12 -37.93
CA HIS A 105 -1.76 3.75 -38.51
C HIS A 105 -1.73 5.28 -38.35
N VAL A 106 -1.25 5.79 -37.22
CA VAL A 106 -1.05 7.24 -37.00
C VAL A 106 -0.02 7.79 -38.00
N ALA A 107 1.10 7.09 -38.20
CA ALA A 107 2.16 7.47 -39.13
C ALA A 107 1.69 7.48 -40.59
N GLU A 108 0.78 6.58 -40.96
CA GLU A 108 0.22 6.53 -42.32
C GLU A 108 -0.93 7.52 -42.53
N ALA A 109 -1.86 7.65 -41.58
CA ALA A 109 -3.12 8.38 -41.77
C ALA A 109 -3.08 9.83 -41.27
N ILE A 110 -2.35 10.13 -40.19
CA ILE A 110 -2.41 11.43 -39.50
C ILE A 110 -1.16 12.27 -39.75
N ILE A 111 0.03 11.67 -39.60
CA ILE A 111 1.31 12.38 -39.69
C ILE A 111 1.48 13.13 -41.03
N PRO A 112 1.11 12.57 -42.21
CA PRO A 112 1.19 13.32 -43.47
C PRO A 112 0.27 14.53 -43.51
N ALA A 113 -0.96 14.41 -43.01
CA ALA A 113 -1.92 15.50 -42.97
C ALA A 113 -1.48 16.63 -42.02
N LEU A 114 -0.89 16.27 -40.86
CA LEU A 114 -0.30 17.27 -39.96
C LEU A 114 0.93 17.94 -40.57
N ALA A 115 1.75 17.19 -41.31
CA ALA A 115 2.92 17.76 -41.98
C ALA A 115 2.56 18.79 -43.05
N GLU A 116 1.48 18.56 -43.82
CA GLU A 116 0.95 19.54 -44.76
C GLU A 116 0.42 20.79 -44.05
N ARG A 117 -0.29 20.62 -42.92
CA ARG A 117 -0.78 21.75 -42.10
C ARG A 117 0.37 22.58 -41.54
N ALA A 118 1.46 21.94 -41.13
CA ALA A 118 2.66 22.60 -40.60
C ALA A 118 3.32 23.55 -41.61
N GLN A 119 3.10 23.36 -42.92
CA GLN A 119 3.58 24.28 -43.96
C GLN A 119 2.74 25.57 -44.05
N GLN A 120 1.50 25.55 -43.56
CA GLN A 120 0.54 26.65 -43.67
C GLN A 120 0.33 27.38 -42.36
N ARG A 121 0.41 26.67 -41.23
CA ARG A 121 0.17 27.18 -39.89
C ARG A 121 0.90 26.35 -38.85
N GLN A 122 1.08 26.91 -37.66
CA GLN A 122 1.61 26.17 -36.53
C GLN A 122 0.65 25.03 -36.14
N VAL A 123 1.19 23.81 -36.06
CA VAL A 123 0.48 22.61 -35.62
C VAL A 123 0.60 22.48 -34.11
N ARG A 124 -0.55 22.34 -33.45
CA ARG A 124 -0.64 22.20 -31.99
C ARG A 124 -1.12 20.80 -31.64
N ILE A 125 -0.35 20.09 -30.83
CA ILE A 125 -0.64 18.72 -30.41
C ILE A 125 -0.80 18.70 -28.91
N TRP A 126 -1.73 17.90 -28.40
CA TRP A 126 -1.91 17.73 -26.96
C TRP A 126 -1.84 16.24 -26.60
N SER A 127 -0.82 15.83 -25.84
CA SER A 127 -0.76 14.54 -25.15
C SER A 127 -1.32 14.74 -23.74
N ALA A 128 -2.53 14.22 -23.52
CA ALA A 128 -3.28 14.31 -22.27
C ALA A 128 -3.11 13.01 -21.47
N GLY A 129 -2.42 13.08 -20.34
CA GLY A 129 -1.97 11.92 -19.57
C GLY A 129 -0.61 11.41 -20.06
N CYS A 130 0.37 12.31 -20.19
CA CYS A 130 1.64 12.00 -20.85
C CYS A 130 2.64 11.18 -20.01
N ALA A 131 2.38 10.98 -18.71
CA ALA A 131 3.26 10.34 -17.74
C ALA A 131 4.71 10.85 -17.87
N SER A 132 5.70 9.96 -17.99
CA SER A 132 7.12 10.31 -18.12
C SER A 132 7.53 10.79 -19.54
N GLY A 133 6.57 11.12 -20.40
CA GLY A 133 6.78 11.84 -21.67
C GLY A 133 7.01 10.98 -22.91
N GLU A 134 7.07 9.65 -22.78
CA GLU A 134 7.35 8.71 -23.88
C GLU A 134 6.38 8.88 -25.06
N GLU A 135 5.09 9.13 -24.82
CA GLU A 135 4.09 9.37 -25.86
C GLU A 135 4.36 10.68 -26.62
N ALA A 136 4.64 11.77 -25.90
CA ALA A 136 4.93 13.07 -26.48
C ALA A 136 6.19 13.03 -27.36
N TYR A 137 7.24 12.34 -26.90
CA TYR A 137 8.47 12.14 -27.66
C TYR A 137 8.29 11.18 -28.84
N THR A 138 7.43 10.18 -28.72
CA THR A 138 7.04 9.32 -29.85
C THR A 138 6.44 10.15 -30.99
N MET A 139 5.48 11.03 -30.68
CA MET A 139 4.89 11.95 -31.67
C MET A 139 5.92 12.93 -32.23
N ALA A 140 6.82 13.45 -31.38
CA ALA A 140 7.90 14.34 -31.81
C ALA A 140 8.81 13.67 -32.84
N MET A 141 9.25 12.43 -32.58
CA MET A 141 10.09 11.65 -33.51
C MET A 141 9.38 11.40 -34.84
N LEU A 142 8.11 10.97 -34.82
CA LEU A 142 7.35 10.71 -36.05
C LEU A 142 7.16 11.96 -36.91
N LEU A 143 6.89 13.11 -36.30
CA LEU A 143 6.74 14.37 -37.02
C LEU A 143 8.08 14.91 -37.51
N ALA A 144 9.14 14.81 -36.72
CA ALA A 144 10.48 15.24 -37.11
C ALA A 144 11.02 14.41 -38.28
N GLU A 145 10.76 13.09 -38.31
CA GLU A 145 11.11 12.24 -39.46
C GLU A 145 10.41 12.69 -40.74
N ARG A 146 9.16 13.18 -40.65
CA ARG A 146 8.38 13.60 -41.82
C ARG A 146 8.66 15.03 -42.26
N LEU A 147 8.84 15.96 -41.33
CA LEU A 147 9.03 17.39 -41.59
C LEU A 147 10.50 17.79 -41.76
N GLY A 148 11.41 17.01 -41.17
CA GLY A 148 12.78 17.45 -40.91
C GLY A 148 12.88 18.24 -39.59
N ARG A 149 14.08 18.25 -39.00
CA ARG A 149 14.35 18.84 -37.67
C ARG A 149 13.96 20.33 -37.59
N GLU A 150 14.45 21.15 -38.51
CA GLU A 150 14.23 22.60 -38.50
C GLU A 150 12.73 22.94 -38.62
N ALA A 151 12.06 22.39 -39.63
CA ALA A 151 10.64 22.64 -39.85
C ALA A 151 9.76 22.16 -38.69
N PHE A 152 10.15 21.07 -38.00
CA PHE A 152 9.46 20.62 -36.80
C PHE A 152 9.59 21.63 -35.64
N VAL A 153 10.80 22.14 -35.39
CA VAL A 153 11.04 23.08 -34.28
C VAL A 153 10.24 24.37 -34.43
N ASP A 154 10.15 24.88 -35.67
CA ASP A 154 9.47 26.13 -35.97
C ASP A 154 7.94 25.98 -35.99
N ASN A 155 7.43 24.89 -36.58
CA ASN A 155 6.01 24.78 -36.92
C ASN A 155 5.20 23.86 -36.00
N VAL A 156 5.83 23.12 -35.09
CA VAL A 156 5.12 22.19 -34.19
C VAL A 156 5.28 22.59 -32.73
N LYS A 157 4.16 22.56 -31.98
CA LYS A 157 4.13 22.66 -30.52
C LYS A 157 3.34 21.50 -29.94
N ILE A 158 3.98 20.72 -29.07
CA ILE A 158 3.38 19.60 -28.36
C ILE A 158 3.18 20.01 -26.92
N TYR A 159 1.94 20.14 -26.49
CA TYR A 159 1.56 20.28 -25.10
C TYR A 159 1.43 18.87 -24.51
N ALA A 160 2.26 18.54 -23.53
CA ALA A 160 2.23 17.25 -22.87
C ALA A 160 1.85 17.50 -21.41
N THR A 161 0.70 17.01 -21.00
CA THR A 161 0.18 17.30 -19.67
C THR A 161 -0.11 16.04 -18.89
N ASP A 162 0.21 16.10 -17.61
CA ASP A 162 -0.14 15.07 -16.65
C ASP A 162 -0.54 15.72 -15.33
N ILE A 163 -1.12 14.94 -14.44
CA ILE A 163 -1.44 15.37 -13.10
C ILE A 163 -0.31 15.02 -12.10
N ASP A 164 0.55 14.08 -12.48
CA ASP A 164 1.75 13.66 -11.74
C ASP A 164 2.97 14.55 -12.03
N GLU A 165 3.41 15.30 -11.03
CA GLU A 165 4.59 16.17 -11.13
C GLU A 165 5.92 15.41 -11.17
N GLU A 166 6.01 14.21 -10.58
CA GLU A 166 7.24 13.41 -10.60
C GLU A 166 7.48 12.83 -11.99
N ALA A 167 6.44 12.26 -12.58
CA ALA A 167 6.48 11.82 -13.98
C ALA A 167 6.79 13.00 -14.92
N LEU A 168 6.18 14.18 -14.70
CA LEU A 168 6.51 15.39 -15.46
C LEU A 168 7.95 15.85 -15.25
N ALA A 169 8.54 15.68 -14.07
CA ALA A 169 9.95 16.00 -13.83
C ALA A 169 10.87 15.08 -14.64
N GLU A 170 10.60 13.77 -14.69
CA GLU A 170 11.33 12.83 -15.54
C GLU A 170 11.16 13.21 -17.03
N ALA A 171 9.93 13.46 -17.46
CA ALA A 171 9.61 13.89 -18.82
C ALA A 171 10.35 15.17 -19.20
N ARG A 172 10.43 16.14 -18.28
CA ARG A 172 11.14 17.41 -18.49
C ARG A 172 12.63 17.20 -18.64
N ALA A 173 13.23 16.32 -17.84
CA ALA A 173 14.64 15.94 -17.89
C ALA A 173 15.00 15.16 -19.16
N ALA A 174 14.01 14.48 -19.77
CA ALA A 174 14.13 13.78 -21.06
C ALA A 174 15.32 12.79 -21.09
N THR A 175 15.58 12.14 -19.94
CA THR A 175 16.74 11.28 -19.72
C THR A 175 16.29 9.90 -19.22
N TYR A 176 16.39 8.88 -20.06
CA TYR A 176 15.81 7.55 -19.81
C TYR A 176 16.89 6.49 -19.60
N ALA A 177 16.57 5.46 -18.81
CA ALA A 177 17.42 4.28 -18.66
C ALA A 177 17.26 3.32 -19.86
N GLY A 178 18.26 2.48 -20.12
CA GLY A 178 18.25 1.54 -21.26
C GLY A 178 16.99 0.67 -21.35
N ALA A 179 16.45 0.19 -20.22
CA ALA A 179 15.22 -0.61 -20.20
C ALA A 179 13.99 0.12 -20.80
N LYS A 180 13.90 1.45 -20.62
CA LYS A 180 12.81 2.25 -21.21
C LYS A 180 12.98 2.45 -22.72
N MET A 181 14.16 2.19 -23.28
CA MET A 181 14.46 2.38 -24.71
C MET A 181 14.04 1.19 -25.59
N GLU A 182 13.68 0.04 -25.01
CA GLU A 182 13.38 -1.20 -25.76
C GLU A 182 12.26 -1.05 -26.81
N GLY A 183 11.31 -0.13 -26.59
CA GLY A 183 10.19 0.11 -27.52
C GLY A 183 10.53 0.98 -28.73
N ILE A 184 11.74 1.55 -28.81
CA ILE A 184 12.11 2.51 -29.87
C ILE A 184 12.75 1.76 -31.04
N PRO A 185 12.30 1.99 -32.29
CA PRO A 185 12.99 1.47 -33.47
C PRO A 185 14.46 1.93 -33.50
N GLU A 186 15.40 1.01 -33.76
CA GLU A 186 16.85 1.27 -33.66
C GLU A 186 17.29 2.51 -34.46
N ASN A 187 16.71 2.70 -35.64
CA ASN A 187 16.98 3.82 -36.53
C ASN A 187 16.59 5.18 -35.92
N LEU A 188 15.53 5.23 -35.10
CA LEU A 188 15.09 6.44 -34.42
C LEU A 188 15.86 6.66 -33.12
N GLY A 189 16.12 5.58 -32.36
CA GLY A 189 16.93 5.62 -31.15
C GLY A 189 18.31 6.21 -31.41
N ALA A 190 19.00 5.73 -32.45
CA ALA A 190 20.32 6.23 -32.82
C ALA A 190 20.33 7.69 -33.33
N ARG A 191 19.20 8.21 -33.80
CA ARG A 191 19.10 9.57 -34.37
C ARG A 191 18.69 10.63 -33.35
N TYR A 192 17.78 10.28 -32.45
CA TYR A 192 17.11 11.21 -31.55
C TYR A 192 17.51 11.06 -30.08
N PHE A 193 18.35 10.07 -29.75
CA PHE A 193 18.89 9.91 -28.40
C PHE A 193 20.40 9.83 -28.39
N GLU A 194 21.00 10.52 -27.43
CA GLU A 194 22.44 10.51 -27.18
C GLU A 194 22.72 9.74 -25.88
N PRO A 195 23.64 8.75 -25.88
CA PRO A 195 24.02 8.06 -24.66
C PRO A 195 24.82 9.01 -23.74
N VAL A 196 24.50 8.99 -22.44
CA VAL A 196 25.13 9.81 -21.40
C VAL A 196 25.65 8.93 -20.25
N GLY A 197 26.84 9.25 -19.75
CA GLY A 197 27.56 8.43 -18.78
C GLY A 197 28.23 7.21 -19.44
N ALA A 198 28.42 6.13 -18.69
CA ALA A 198 28.98 4.86 -19.18
C ALA A 198 28.03 4.09 -20.15
N GLY A 199 27.11 4.78 -20.83
CA GLY A 199 26.14 4.20 -21.76
C GLY A 199 24.87 3.62 -21.12
N HIS A 200 24.58 3.96 -19.86
CA HIS A 200 23.42 3.42 -19.13
C HIS A 200 22.16 4.30 -19.21
N ARG A 201 22.33 5.58 -19.59
CA ARG A 201 21.22 6.53 -19.77
C ARG A 201 21.29 7.18 -21.15
N PHE A 202 20.13 7.58 -21.66
CA PHE A 202 19.95 8.16 -22.98
C PHE A 202 19.18 9.47 -22.85
N VAL A 203 19.70 10.54 -23.46
CA VAL A 203 19.08 11.88 -23.45
C VAL A 203 18.44 12.15 -24.79
N PHE A 204 17.18 12.59 -24.79
CA PHE A 204 16.47 12.98 -25.99
C PHE A 204 17.04 14.27 -26.59
N ASP A 205 16.97 14.38 -27.91
CA ASP A 205 17.41 15.54 -28.70
C ASP A 205 16.94 16.87 -28.10
N LYS A 206 17.92 17.73 -27.76
CA LYS A 206 17.69 19.00 -27.04
C LYS A 206 16.95 20.04 -27.89
N GLU A 207 17.05 19.99 -29.21
CA GLU A 207 16.36 20.92 -30.09
C GLU A 207 14.88 20.53 -30.21
N LEU A 208 14.60 19.27 -30.50
CA LEU A 208 13.22 18.76 -30.57
C LEU A 208 12.51 18.87 -29.22
N ARG A 209 13.24 18.66 -28.12
CA ARG A 209 12.74 18.83 -26.75
C ARG A 209 12.10 20.21 -26.52
N ARG A 210 12.60 21.28 -27.15
CA ARG A 210 12.09 22.66 -26.99
C ARG A 210 10.68 22.83 -27.56
N SER A 211 10.25 21.98 -28.48
CA SER A 211 8.89 22.00 -29.02
C SER A 211 7.88 21.25 -28.14
N VAL A 212 8.33 20.58 -27.07
CA VAL A 212 7.47 19.88 -26.12
C VAL A 212 7.34 20.69 -24.82
N ILE A 213 6.13 21.16 -24.53
CA ILE A 213 5.79 21.94 -23.35
C ILE A 213 5.11 21.01 -22.35
N PHE A 214 5.78 20.78 -21.22
CA PHE A 214 5.25 19.98 -20.12
C PHE A 214 4.56 20.85 -19.08
N GLY A 215 3.31 20.54 -18.75
CA GLY A 215 2.53 21.28 -17.76
C GLY A 215 1.63 20.37 -16.95
N ARG A 216 1.42 20.72 -15.68
CA ARG A 216 0.41 20.06 -14.88
C ARG A 216 -0.99 20.46 -15.36
N HIS A 217 -1.86 19.49 -15.59
CA HIS A 217 -3.25 19.75 -16.01
C HIS A 217 -4.18 18.64 -15.52
N ASN A 218 -5.29 19.03 -14.90
CA ASN A 218 -6.38 18.15 -14.53
C ASN A 218 -7.47 18.20 -15.62
N LEU A 219 -7.67 17.09 -16.33
CA LEU A 219 -8.60 16.99 -17.48
C LEU A 219 -10.07 17.32 -17.13
N VAL A 220 -10.45 17.19 -15.86
CA VAL A 220 -11.82 17.42 -15.38
C VAL A 220 -12.02 18.86 -14.92
N ALA A 221 -11.07 19.37 -14.12
CA ALA A 221 -11.21 20.65 -13.43
C ALA A 221 -10.65 21.84 -14.22
N ASP A 222 -9.55 21.64 -14.96
CA ASP A 222 -8.85 22.74 -15.62
C ASP A 222 -9.45 23.04 -17.01
N ALA A 223 -9.39 24.30 -17.41
CA ALA A 223 -9.83 24.70 -18.75
C ALA A 223 -8.99 23.98 -19.83
N PRO A 224 -9.61 23.46 -20.90
CA PRO A 224 -8.90 22.72 -21.94
C PRO A 224 -8.02 23.64 -22.79
N ILE A 225 -6.89 23.11 -23.26
CA ILE A 225 -6.04 23.79 -24.23
C ILE A 225 -6.79 23.85 -25.57
N SER A 226 -6.97 25.05 -26.11
CA SER A 226 -7.74 25.25 -27.36
C SER A 226 -6.89 25.21 -28.62
N ARG A 227 -7.57 25.05 -29.76
CA ARG A 227 -7.01 25.04 -31.12
C ARG A 227 -6.00 23.93 -31.37
N ILE A 228 -6.33 22.73 -30.90
CA ILE A 228 -5.51 21.52 -31.06
C ILE A 228 -5.84 20.81 -32.38
N ASP A 229 -4.80 20.34 -33.06
CA ASP A 229 -4.88 19.61 -34.33
C ASP A 229 -4.84 18.10 -34.16
N LEU A 230 -4.11 17.64 -33.14
CA LEU A 230 -4.09 16.24 -32.70
C LEU A 230 -4.11 16.21 -31.18
N LEU A 231 -5.14 15.58 -30.61
CA LEU A 231 -5.24 15.29 -29.19
C LEU A 231 -5.08 13.79 -28.99
N ALA A 232 -4.07 13.38 -28.25
CA ALA A 232 -3.87 12.01 -27.81
C ALA A 232 -4.24 11.91 -26.33
N CYS A 233 -5.18 11.03 -26.00
CA CYS A 233 -5.51 10.68 -24.62
C CYS A 233 -5.67 9.17 -24.56
N ARG A 234 -4.56 8.49 -24.28
CA ARG A 234 -4.47 7.03 -24.37
C ARG A 234 -4.24 6.43 -23.00
N ASN A 235 -5.01 5.39 -22.69
CA ASN A 235 -4.91 4.65 -21.44
C ASN A 235 -5.17 5.49 -20.18
N THR A 236 -5.67 6.72 -20.30
CA THR A 236 -6.04 7.60 -19.18
C THR A 236 -7.54 7.54 -18.88
N LEU A 237 -8.39 7.52 -19.91
CA LEU A 237 -9.84 7.52 -19.72
C LEU A 237 -10.33 6.23 -19.09
N MET A 238 -9.62 5.11 -19.28
CA MET A 238 -10.04 3.80 -18.74
C MET A 238 -10.18 3.77 -17.21
N TYR A 239 -9.53 4.70 -16.49
CA TYR A 239 -9.66 4.85 -15.05
C TYR A 239 -10.90 5.63 -14.61
N LEU A 240 -11.47 6.43 -15.50
CA LEU A 240 -12.58 7.31 -15.20
C LEU A 240 -13.92 6.58 -15.29
N ASN A 241 -14.90 7.01 -14.51
CA ASN A 241 -16.28 6.57 -14.61
C ASN A 241 -16.96 7.16 -15.87
N ALA A 242 -18.12 6.64 -16.25
CA ALA A 242 -18.77 7.00 -17.53
C ALA A 242 -19.17 8.49 -17.62
N GLU A 243 -19.57 9.10 -16.50
CA GLU A 243 -19.95 10.52 -16.43
C GLU A 243 -18.74 11.43 -16.63
N THR A 244 -17.65 11.15 -15.92
CA THR A 244 -16.39 11.91 -16.00
C THR A 244 -15.76 11.76 -17.38
N GLN A 245 -15.80 10.56 -17.97
CA GLN A 245 -15.40 10.36 -19.36
C GLN A 245 -16.22 11.25 -20.31
N ALA A 246 -17.53 11.34 -20.12
CA ALA A 246 -18.40 12.15 -20.97
C ALA A 246 -18.10 13.66 -20.87
N GLN A 247 -17.72 14.14 -19.69
CA GLN A 247 -17.28 15.52 -19.45
C GLN A 247 -15.92 15.78 -20.12
N VAL A 248 -14.93 14.92 -19.91
CA VAL A 248 -13.59 15.05 -20.53
C VAL A 248 -13.69 15.03 -22.06
N LEU A 249 -14.55 14.17 -22.64
CA LEU A 249 -14.79 14.14 -24.08
C LEU A 249 -15.44 15.44 -24.62
N ASN A 250 -16.28 16.11 -23.83
CA ASN A 250 -16.80 17.44 -24.19
C ASN A 250 -15.67 18.49 -24.20
N ASN A 251 -14.80 18.46 -23.19
CA ASN A 251 -13.63 19.34 -23.12
C ASN A 251 -12.70 19.12 -24.32
N PHE A 252 -12.49 17.87 -24.74
CA PHE A 252 -11.72 17.52 -25.93
C PHE A 252 -12.37 18.01 -27.22
N HIS A 253 -13.70 17.94 -27.33
CA HIS A 253 -14.42 18.47 -28.51
C HIS A 253 -14.21 19.98 -28.65
N PHE A 254 -14.24 20.72 -27.54
CA PHE A 254 -13.96 22.15 -27.51
C PHE A 254 -12.48 22.48 -27.78
N ALA A 255 -11.56 21.65 -27.30
CA ALA A 255 -10.12 21.80 -27.50
C ALA A 255 -9.71 21.70 -28.99
N LEU A 256 -10.35 20.79 -29.72
CA LEU A 256 -10.00 20.44 -31.09
C LEU A 256 -10.52 21.46 -32.12
N ASN A 257 -9.69 21.76 -33.11
CA ASN A 257 -10.11 22.41 -34.35
C ASN A 257 -11.13 21.53 -35.09
N ASP A 258 -11.94 22.12 -35.98
CA ASP A 258 -12.99 21.39 -36.72
C ASP A 258 -12.44 20.30 -37.65
N ASP A 259 -11.17 20.39 -38.03
CA ASP A 259 -10.41 19.38 -38.76
C ASP A 259 -9.43 18.58 -37.88
N GLY A 260 -9.53 18.71 -36.56
CA GLY A 260 -8.67 18.07 -35.57
C GLY A 260 -8.96 16.58 -35.38
N TYR A 261 -7.91 15.86 -34.98
CA TYR A 261 -7.95 14.42 -34.70
C TYR A 261 -7.89 14.14 -33.20
N LEU A 262 -8.62 13.12 -32.77
CA LEU A 262 -8.58 12.54 -31.43
C LEU A 262 -8.05 11.10 -31.53
N LEU A 263 -7.02 10.79 -30.77
CA LEU A 263 -6.42 9.46 -30.65
C LEU A 263 -6.68 8.89 -29.25
N LEU A 264 -7.30 7.72 -29.18
CA LEU A 264 -7.64 7.04 -27.92
C LEU A 264 -6.91 5.69 -27.77
N GLY A 265 -6.86 5.15 -26.56
CA GLY A 265 -6.28 3.85 -26.26
C GLY A 265 -7.16 2.68 -26.72
N LYS A 266 -6.56 1.48 -26.82
CA LYS A 266 -7.24 0.26 -27.33
C LYS A 266 -8.50 -0.13 -26.54
N ALA A 267 -8.45 0.04 -25.21
CA ALA A 267 -9.52 -0.29 -24.28
C ALA A 267 -10.55 0.84 -24.10
N GLU A 268 -10.33 1.99 -24.74
CA GLU A 268 -11.15 3.19 -24.60
C GLU A 268 -12.02 3.29 -25.85
N MET A 269 -13.31 2.98 -25.72
CA MET A 269 -14.27 3.18 -26.80
C MET A 269 -15.20 4.33 -26.47
N LEU A 270 -15.57 5.10 -27.50
CA LEU A 270 -16.63 6.10 -27.42
C LEU A 270 -17.98 5.38 -27.41
N PHE A 271 -18.42 4.90 -26.24
CA PHE A 271 -19.68 4.14 -26.14
C PHE A 271 -20.95 5.00 -26.28
N THR A 272 -20.85 6.34 -26.23
CA THR A 272 -22.04 7.17 -25.93
C THR A 272 -22.21 8.47 -26.75
N LYS A 273 -21.32 8.81 -27.70
CA LYS A 273 -21.40 10.10 -28.45
C LYS A 273 -20.99 10.03 -29.93
N GLU A 274 -21.68 9.21 -30.74
CA GLU A 274 -21.49 9.17 -32.21
C GLU A 274 -21.73 10.52 -32.91
N LYS A 275 -22.34 11.51 -32.22
CA LYS A 275 -22.64 12.83 -32.80
C LYS A 275 -21.49 13.84 -32.71
N SER A 276 -20.49 13.62 -31.86
CA SER A 276 -19.40 14.59 -31.61
C SER A 276 -18.08 14.21 -32.28
N PHE A 277 -17.83 12.91 -32.46
CA PHE A 277 -16.61 12.37 -33.06
C PHE A 277 -16.94 11.27 -34.05
N ALA A 278 -16.39 11.37 -35.26
CA ALA A 278 -16.52 10.37 -36.30
C ALA A 278 -15.25 9.53 -36.36
N ALA A 279 -15.38 8.20 -36.43
CA ALA A 279 -14.23 7.31 -36.58
C ALA A 279 -13.61 7.49 -37.97
N VAL A 280 -12.31 7.80 -38.01
CA VAL A 280 -11.50 7.83 -39.24
C VAL A 280 -10.84 6.47 -39.45
N ASP A 281 -10.31 5.91 -38.37
CA ASP A 281 -9.76 4.56 -38.35
C ASP A 281 -10.04 3.89 -37.01
N LEU A 282 -10.91 2.88 -37.03
CA LEU A 282 -11.26 2.12 -35.84
C LEU A 282 -10.13 1.20 -35.35
N LYS A 283 -9.21 0.78 -36.23
CA LYS A 283 -8.08 -0.09 -35.87
C LYS A 283 -7.02 0.71 -35.12
N GLY A 284 -6.65 1.88 -35.63
CA GLY A 284 -5.77 2.84 -34.99
C GLY A 284 -6.43 3.70 -33.90
N ARG A 285 -7.74 3.52 -33.62
CA ARG A 285 -8.51 4.30 -32.64
C ARG A 285 -8.43 5.82 -32.90
N VAL A 286 -8.50 6.20 -34.17
CA VAL A 286 -8.44 7.57 -34.65
C VAL A 286 -9.84 8.07 -34.94
N PHE A 287 -10.16 9.22 -34.36
CA PHE A 287 -11.43 9.91 -34.53
C PHE A 287 -11.18 11.34 -35.02
N ARG A 288 -12.16 11.92 -35.70
CA ARG A 288 -12.16 13.33 -36.12
C ARG A 288 -13.33 14.05 -35.46
N LYS A 289 -13.11 15.30 -35.08
CA LYS A 289 -14.19 16.16 -34.59
C LYS A 289 -15.29 16.26 -35.64
N VAL A 290 -16.54 16.00 -35.25
CA VAL A 290 -17.71 16.36 -36.04
C VAL A 290 -18.06 17.78 -35.64
N PRO A 291 -18.06 18.75 -36.57
CA PRO A 291 -18.56 20.08 -36.29
C PRO A 291 -19.98 19.95 -35.75
N GLY A 292 -20.20 20.41 -34.51
CA GLY A 292 -21.54 20.49 -33.95
C GLY A 292 -22.39 21.46 -34.77
N ASP A 293 -23.70 21.37 -34.61
CA ASP A 293 -24.70 22.25 -35.25
C ASP A 293 -24.66 23.69 -34.70
N ASP A 294 -23.45 24.27 -34.56
CA ASP A 294 -23.18 25.71 -34.43
C ASP A 294 -23.66 26.50 -35.67
N ALA A 295 -24.15 25.78 -36.70
CA ALA A 295 -24.82 26.31 -37.87
C ALA A 295 -26.13 27.08 -37.54
N ARG A 296 -26.73 26.89 -36.36
CA ARG A 296 -27.87 27.71 -35.92
C ARG A 296 -27.55 29.19 -35.82
N ALA A 297 -26.29 29.57 -35.61
CA ALA A 297 -25.85 30.96 -35.60
C ALA A 297 -25.60 31.56 -37.00
N ARG A 298 -25.55 30.75 -38.07
CA ARG A 298 -25.13 31.19 -39.41
C ARG A 298 -26.23 31.18 -40.49
N LEU A 299 -27.41 30.63 -40.20
CA LEU A 299 -28.49 30.46 -41.19
C LEU A 299 -29.44 31.66 -41.38
N TRP A 300 -29.16 32.83 -40.78
CA TRP A 300 -30.08 33.98 -40.80
C TRP A 300 -29.70 35.09 -41.80
N LEU A 301 -28.72 34.88 -42.68
CA LEU A 301 -28.24 35.94 -43.57
C LEU A 301 -28.17 35.48 -45.04
N THR A 302 -29.32 35.40 -45.69
CA THR A 302 -29.49 35.85 -47.09
C THR A 302 -30.98 36.00 -47.43
N PRO A 303 -31.48 37.23 -47.67
CA PRO A 303 -32.70 37.44 -48.41
C PRO A 303 -32.35 37.80 -49.86
N HIS A 304 -32.61 36.92 -50.83
CA HIS A 304 -32.88 37.41 -52.19
C HIS A 304 -34.01 36.65 -52.88
N ALA A 305 -34.90 37.48 -53.42
CA ALA A 305 -36.15 37.24 -54.08
C ALA A 305 -36.08 36.31 -55.30
N ASP A 306 -37.05 35.40 -55.37
CA ASP A 306 -37.75 35.03 -56.60
C ASP A 306 -39.24 34.86 -56.25
N LEU A 307 -40.14 35.52 -56.98
CA LEU A 307 -41.60 35.45 -56.75
C LEU A 307 -42.16 34.02 -56.88
N ALA A 308 -41.47 33.12 -57.60
CA ALA A 308 -41.78 31.70 -57.66
C ALA A 308 -41.29 30.92 -56.43
N GLY A 309 -40.13 31.31 -55.86
CA GLY A 309 -39.57 30.74 -54.63
C GLY A 309 -40.33 31.17 -53.38
N ALA A 310 -40.91 32.37 -53.36
CA ALA A 310 -41.77 32.83 -52.26
C ALA A 310 -43.07 32.02 -52.15
N ALA A 311 -43.68 31.65 -53.29
CA ALA A 311 -44.85 30.78 -53.31
C ALA A 311 -44.52 29.35 -52.87
N LEU A 312 -43.39 28.80 -53.32
CA LEU A 312 -42.93 27.48 -52.91
C LEU A 312 -42.51 27.44 -51.43
N GLY A 313 -41.87 28.50 -50.94
CA GLY A 313 -41.49 28.68 -49.54
C GLY A 313 -42.70 28.84 -48.62
N ALA A 314 -43.70 29.63 -49.03
CA ALA A 314 -44.96 29.75 -48.30
C ALA A 314 -45.73 28.41 -48.24
N MET A 315 -45.77 27.67 -49.34
CA MET A 315 -46.34 26.32 -49.37
C MET A 315 -45.55 25.35 -48.49
N ALA A 316 -44.21 25.36 -48.54
CA ALA A 316 -43.37 24.51 -47.70
C ALA A 316 -43.54 24.81 -46.21
N SER A 317 -43.55 26.09 -45.80
CA SER A 317 -43.80 26.49 -44.41
C SER A 317 -45.18 26.05 -43.92
N SER A 318 -46.21 26.14 -44.76
CA SER A 318 -47.56 25.65 -44.43
C SER A 318 -47.60 24.13 -44.28
N LEU A 319 -46.91 23.38 -45.15
CA LEU A 319 -46.85 21.92 -45.06
C LEU A 319 -46.03 21.45 -43.85
N ILE A 320 -44.94 22.14 -43.50
CA ILE A 320 -44.13 21.87 -42.31
C ILE A 320 -44.93 22.10 -41.03
N PHE A 321 -45.65 23.22 -40.96
CA PHE A 321 -46.51 23.54 -39.82
C PHE A 321 -47.58 22.46 -39.60
N GLU A 322 -48.24 22.00 -40.66
CA GLU A 322 -49.24 20.94 -40.60
C GLU A 322 -48.66 19.55 -40.27
N ALA A 323 -47.45 19.23 -40.75
CA ALA A 323 -46.81 17.93 -40.53
C ALA A 323 -46.08 17.79 -39.18
N THR A 324 -45.99 18.87 -38.39
CA THR A 324 -45.27 18.86 -37.11
C THR A 324 -46.00 18.00 -36.07
N PRO A 325 -45.31 17.09 -35.35
CA PRO A 325 -45.94 16.17 -34.40
C PRO A 325 -46.35 16.83 -33.07
N LEU A 326 -45.94 18.09 -32.84
CA LEU A 326 -46.36 18.90 -31.69
C LEU A 326 -47.61 19.71 -32.03
N ALA A 327 -48.50 19.87 -31.06
CA ALA A 327 -49.64 20.77 -31.21
C ALA A 327 -49.15 22.22 -31.17
N GLN A 328 -49.35 22.96 -32.27
CA GLN A 328 -48.88 24.34 -32.43
C GLN A 328 -50.01 25.30 -32.80
N LEU A 329 -50.05 26.44 -32.11
CA LEU A 329 -51.00 27.53 -32.30
C LEU A 329 -50.25 28.84 -32.53
N ILE A 330 -50.61 29.58 -33.58
CA ILE A 330 -50.01 30.87 -33.92
C ILE A 330 -51.01 31.97 -33.60
N LEU A 331 -50.58 32.94 -32.80
CA LEU A 331 -51.33 34.12 -32.44
C LEU A 331 -50.68 35.39 -33.01
N ASN A 332 -51.50 36.38 -33.31
CA ASN A 332 -51.01 37.75 -33.49
C ASN A 332 -50.71 38.41 -32.14
N PRO A 333 -49.98 39.54 -32.10
CA PRO A 333 -49.67 40.25 -30.86
C PRO A 333 -50.90 40.68 -30.05
N ASP A 334 -52.04 40.87 -30.73
CA ASP A 334 -53.34 41.19 -30.10
C ASP A 334 -54.09 39.95 -29.54
N GLY A 335 -53.48 38.77 -29.57
CA GLY A 335 -54.08 37.53 -29.05
C GLY A 335 -55.09 36.86 -29.99
N ILE A 336 -55.14 37.28 -31.26
CA ILE A 336 -56.02 36.69 -32.28
C ILE A 336 -55.38 35.44 -32.87
N VAL A 337 -56.15 34.35 -33.00
CA VAL A 337 -55.69 33.10 -33.60
C VAL A 337 -55.49 33.26 -35.11
N VAL A 338 -54.25 33.10 -35.58
CA VAL A 338 -53.88 33.23 -36.99
C VAL A 338 -53.83 31.88 -37.67
N GLY A 339 -53.40 30.84 -36.95
CA GLY A 339 -53.32 29.49 -37.47
C GLY A 339 -53.15 28.47 -36.37
N ALA A 340 -53.64 27.26 -36.60
CA ALA A 340 -53.47 26.11 -35.71
C ALA A 340 -53.15 24.90 -36.58
N ASN A 341 -52.15 24.10 -36.24
CA ASN A 341 -51.81 22.91 -37.03
C ASN A 341 -52.76 21.73 -36.72
N GLN A 342 -52.65 20.64 -37.48
CA GLN A 342 -53.50 19.47 -37.30
C GLN A 342 -53.52 18.95 -35.85
N GLN A 343 -52.37 18.89 -35.19
CA GLN A 343 -52.27 18.41 -33.81
C GLN A 343 -52.93 19.38 -32.81
N ALA A 344 -52.78 20.69 -32.98
CA ALA A 344 -53.47 21.68 -32.14
C ALA A 344 -54.98 21.67 -32.35
N ARG A 345 -55.47 21.51 -33.59
CA ARG A 345 -56.91 21.38 -33.86
C ARG A 345 -57.49 20.12 -33.22
N SER A 346 -56.73 19.03 -33.17
CA SER A 346 -57.16 17.79 -32.52
C SER A 346 -57.13 17.90 -30.99
N LEU A 347 -56.05 18.43 -30.43
CA LEU A 347 -55.82 18.51 -28.97
C LEU A 347 -56.70 19.59 -28.30
N LEU A 348 -56.77 20.78 -28.91
CA LEU A 348 -57.51 21.93 -28.40
C LEU A 348 -58.90 22.08 -29.04
N ARG A 349 -59.34 21.13 -29.88
CA ARG A 349 -60.64 21.09 -30.59
C ARG A 349 -61.03 22.37 -31.34
N ILE A 350 -60.04 23.15 -31.80
CA ILE A 350 -60.21 24.41 -32.52
C ILE A 350 -60.92 24.17 -33.85
N GLN A 351 -62.04 24.84 -34.07
CA GLN A 351 -62.81 24.78 -35.31
C GLN A 351 -62.28 25.78 -36.35
N PRO A 352 -62.52 25.57 -37.65
CA PRO A 352 -62.12 26.54 -38.69
C PRO A 352 -62.73 27.94 -38.49
N ALA A 353 -63.89 28.05 -37.82
CA ALA A 353 -64.55 29.32 -37.51
C ALA A 353 -63.90 30.10 -36.34
N ASP A 354 -62.97 29.47 -35.62
CA ASP A 354 -62.24 30.06 -34.49
C ASP A 354 -60.97 30.79 -34.94
N ILE A 355 -60.51 30.56 -36.19
CA ILE A 355 -59.43 31.31 -36.81
C ILE A 355 -59.91 32.74 -37.06
N GLY A 356 -59.12 33.72 -36.62
CA GLY A 356 -59.47 35.15 -36.66
C GLY A 356 -60.23 35.66 -35.43
N ARG A 357 -60.51 34.80 -34.44
CA ARG A 357 -61.08 35.19 -33.14
C ARG A 357 -59.98 35.36 -32.09
N SER A 358 -60.28 36.15 -31.05
CA SER A 358 -59.41 36.25 -29.87
C SER A 358 -59.35 34.90 -29.15
N ILE A 359 -58.16 34.48 -28.72
CA ILE A 359 -57.98 33.27 -27.91
C ILE A 359 -58.78 33.33 -26.59
N HIS A 360 -59.08 34.53 -26.11
CA HIS A 360 -59.87 34.76 -24.90
C HIS A 360 -61.37 34.48 -25.08
N ASP A 361 -61.86 34.49 -26.33
CA ASP A 361 -63.27 34.28 -26.68
C ASP A 361 -63.59 32.81 -27.00
N LEU A 362 -62.57 31.94 -27.04
CA LEU A 362 -62.74 30.50 -27.27
C LEU A 362 -63.28 29.80 -26.02
N GLU A 363 -64.03 28.69 -26.19
CA GLU A 363 -64.59 27.98 -25.03
C GLU A 363 -63.48 27.57 -24.03
N PRO A 364 -63.74 27.64 -22.71
CA PRO A 364 -62.76 27.28 -21.69
C PRO A 364 -62.18 25.87 -21.81
N ALA A 365 -62.94 24.92 -22.39
CA ALA A 365 -62.48 23.55 -22.65
C ALA A 365 -61.34 23.47 -23.68
N HIS A 366 -61.09 24.54 -24.44
CA HIS A 366 -60.02 24.66 -25.43
C HIS A 366 -58.78 25.38 -24.89
N ARG A 367 -58.79 25.77 -23.60
CA ARG A 367 -57.71 26.52 -22.94
C ARG A 367 -57.12 25.71 -21.78
N PRO A 368 -55.97 25.05 -21.96
CA PRO A 368 -55.31 24.28 -20.90
C PRO A 368 -54.75 25.17 -19.77
N LEU A 369 -54.52 26.46 -20.04
CA LEU A 369 -53.96 27.43 -19.09
C LEU A 369 -54.49 28.84 -19.44
N ASP A 370 -54.51 29.75 -18.47
CA ASP A 370 -54.66 31.19 -18.73
C ASP A 370 -53.37 31.76 -19.37
N LEU A 371 -53.49 32.23 -20.60
CA LEU A 371 -52.36 32.68 -21.42
C LEU A 371 -52.12 34.20 -21.36
N VAL A 372 -52.93 34.96 -20.61
CA VAL A 372 -52.83 36.44 -20.55
C VAL A 372 -51.43 36.89 -20.10
N LEU A 373 -50.98 36.42 -18.93
CA LEU A 373 -49.69 36.82 -18.37
C LEU A 373 -48.50 36.30 -19.18
N PRO A 374 -48.47 35.02 -19.60
CA PRO A 374 -47.41 34.51 -20.47
C PRO A 374 -47.28 35.27 -21.80
N LEU A 375 -48.41 35.61 -22.44
CA LEU A 375 -48.39 36.36 -23.71
C LEU A 375 -47.83 37.78 -23.51
N GLN A 376 -48.23 38.48 -22.44
CA GLN A 376 -47.67 39.79 -22.12
C GLN A 376 -46.16 39.73 -21.81
N GLN A 377 -45.70 38.68 -21.13
CA GLN A 377 -44.28 38.48 -20.85
C GLN A 377 -43.49 38.23 -22.14
N VAL A 378 -43.97 37.37 -23.03
CA VAL A 378 -43.32 37.11 -24.33
C VAL A 378 -43.23 38.37 -25.19
N ILE A 379 -44.30 39.19 -25.23
CA ILE A 379 -44.33 40.44 -26.02
C ILE A 379 -43.38 41.48 -25.43
N SER A 380 -43.41 41.68 -24.11
CA SER A 380 -42.62 42.71 -23.42
C SER A 380 -41.13 42.36 -23.35
N GLN A 381 -40.80 41.10 -23.06
CA GLN A 381 -39.41 40.63 -22.87
C GLN A 381 -38.78 40.14 -24.17
N ARG A 382 -39.59 39.86 -25.20
CA ARG A 382 -39.15 39.28 -26.49
C ARG A 382 -38.36 37.98 -26.32
N ALA A 383 -38.68 37.22 -25.28
CA ALA A 383 -38.07 35.95 -24.92
C ALA A 383 -39.12 34.84 -24.86
N SER A 384 -38.70 33.60 -25.05
CA SER A 384 -39.58 32.44 -24.91
C SER A 384 -39.96 32.19 -23.45
N VAL A 385 -41.21 31.82 -23.21
CA VAL A 385 -41.72 31.46 -21.87
C VAL A 385 -42.12 29.99 -21.87
N HIS A 386 -41.54 29.23 -20.94
CA HIS A 386 -41.83 27.82 -20.73
C HIS A 386 -42.67 27.63 -19.48
N ILE A 387 -43.72 26.81 -19.57
CA ILE A 387 -44.60 26.49 -18.45
C ILE A 387 -44.69 24.98 -18.33
N SER A 388 -44.19 24.45 -17.22
CA SER A 388 -44.32 23.04 -16.85
C SER A 388 -45.59 22.81 -16.03
N ASP A 389 -46.03 21.55 -15.95
CA ASP A 389 -47.08 21.08 -15.03
C ASP A 389 -48.50 21.61 -15.30
N VAL A 390 -48.87 21.71 -16.58
CA VAL A 390 -50.25 22.04 -16.96
C VAL A 390 -51.07 20.76 -17.04
N PHE A 391 -52.07 20.63 -16.17
CA PHE A 391 -53.01 19.52 -16.21
C PHE A 391 -54.10 19.81 -17.24
N PHE A 392 -54.16 19.01 -18.30
CA PHE A 392 -55.24 19.10 -19.27
C PHE A 392 -56.23 17.97 -19.07
N ALA A 393 -57.43 18.33 -18.62
CA ALA A 393 -58.54 17.41 -18.44
C ALA A 393 -59.23 17.13 -19.79
N GLY A 394 -58.64 16.25 -20.60
CA GLY A 394 -59.22 15.74 -21.85
C GLY A 394 -60.37 14.75 -21.65
N GLY A 395 -61.24 14.95 -20.64
CA GLY A 395 -62.27 13.99 -20.22
C GLY A 395 -61.72 12.72 -19.53
N PRO A 396 -62.49 12.06 -18.65
CA PRO A 396 -62.05 10.82 -17.98
C PRO A 396 -61.76 9.71 -19.01
N PRO A 397 -60.68 8.90 -18.88
CA PRO A 397 -59.97 8.58 -17.64
C PRO A 397 -58.49 9.03 -17.58
N HIS A 398 -58.03 9.96 -18.42
CA HIS A 398 -56.61 10.31 -18.50
C HIS A 398 -56.37 11.82 -18.28
N THR A 399 -55.98 12.17 -17.06
CA THR A 399 -55.28 13.45 -16.79
C THR A 399 -53.96 13.42 -17.54
N THR A 400 -53.80 14.32 -18.51
CA THR A 400 -52.57 14.40 -19.31
C THR A 400 -51.73 15.56 -18.80
N HIS A 401 -50.44 15.30 -18.54
CA HIS A 401 -49.48 16.36 -18.20
C HIS A 401 -48.98 17.00 -19.48
N ILE A 402 -49.19 18.32 -19.60
CA ILE A 402 -48.76 19.08 -20.77
C ILE A 402 -47.72 20.12 -20.35
N SER A 403 -46.70 20.25 -21.18
CA SER A 403 -45.76 21.36 -21.15
C SER A 403 -46.10 22.35 -22.27
N VAL A 404 -46.04 23.64 -21.97
CA VAL A 404 -46.43 24.71 -22.90
C VAL A 404 -45.26 25.68 -23.12
N ASP A 405 -44.87 25.85 -24.37
CA ASP A 405 -43.83 26.78 -24.79
C ASP A 405 -44.44 27.92 -25.62
N LEU A 406 -44.18 29.16 -25.22
CA LEU A 406 -44.55 30.36 -25.99
C LEU A 406 -43.29 30.98 -26.58
N ILE A 407 -43.23 31.07 -27.90
CA ILE A 407 -42.06 31.52 -28.66
C ILE A 407 -42.45 32.77 -29.47
N PRO A 408 -41.78 33.92 -29.28
CA PRO A 408 -42.06 35.12 -30.07
C PRO A 408 -41.59 34.95 -31.51
N LEU A 409 -42.45 35.25 -32.48
CA LEU A 409 -42.10 35.35 -33.90
C LEU A 409 -41.77 36.81 -34.21
N VAL A 410 -40.51 37.10 -34.49
CA VAL A 410 -40.02 38.47 -34.73
C VAL A 410 -39.73 38.72 -36.21
N ASP A 411 -40.00 39.94 -36.68
CA ASP A 411 -39.63 40.36 -38.03
C ASP A 411 -38.14 40.78 -38.14
N ALA A 412 -37.71 41.17 -39.34
CA ALA A 412 -36.35 41.66 -39.61
C ALA A 412 -35.97 42.93 -38.83
N ARG A 413 -36.94 43.63 -38.22
CA ARG A 413 -36.75 44.80 -37.36
C ARG A 413 -36.83 44.45 -35.86
N ALA A 414 -36.82 43.15 -35.52
CA ALA A 414 -36.92 42.61 -34.17
C ALA A 414 -38.23 42.97 -33.44
N SER A 415 -39.31 43.22 -34.20
CA SER A 415 -40.65 43.46 -33.66
C SER A 415 -41.46 42.16 -33.64
N VAL A 416 -42.13 41.88 -32.52
CA VAL A 416 -42.96 40.67 -32.37
C VAL A 416 -44.16 40.80 -33.31
N THR A 417 -44.17 40.00 -34.36
CA THR A 417 -45.21 39.96 -35.40
C THR A 417 -46.21 38.84 -35.15
N GLY A 418 -45.85 37.87 -34.31
CA GLY A 418 -46.75 36.82 -33.83
C GLY A 418 -46.14 36.04 -32.68
N ILE A 419 -46.88 35.10 -32.12
CA ILE A 419 -46.45 34.23 -31.03
C ILE A 419 -46.83 32.81 -31.41
N LEU A 420 -45.85 31.91 -31.41
CA LEU A 420 -46.04 30.48 -31.59
C LEU A 420 -46.16 29.81 -30.22
N ILE A 421 -47.29 29.16 -29.95
CA ILE A 421 -47.51 28.36 -28.75
C ILE A 421 -47.40 26.89 -29.13
N SER A 422 -46.55 26.13 -28.44
CA SER A 422 -46.40 24.69 -28.60
C SER A 422 -46.86 23.95 -27.35
N TYR A 423 -47.61 22.86 -27.54
CA TYR A 423 -48.08 21.99 -26.46
C TYR A 423 -47.46 20.59 -26.63
N ALA A 424 -46.84 20.07 -25.59
CA ALA A 424 -46.19 18.76 -25.56
C ALA A 424 -46.73 17.90 -24.41
N ASP A 425 -47.15 16.66 -24.69
CA ASP A 425 -47.52 15.68 -23.66
C ASP A 425 -46.25 15.11 -23.00
N VAL A 426 -46.13 15.32 -21.69
CA VAL A 426 -44.99 14.91 -20.86
C VAL A 426 -45.38 13.85 -19.82
N SER A 427 -46.56 13.23 -19.95
CA SER A 427 -47.08 12.25 -18.97
C SER A 427 -46.15 11.05 -18.79
N ARG A 428 -45.58 10.53 -19.88
CA ARG A 428 -44.62 9.40 -19.83
C ARG A 428 -43.31 9.79 -19.16
N LEU A 429 -42.84 11.02 -19.37
CA LEU A 429 -41.62 11.52 -18.73
C LEU A 429 -41.83 11.64 -17.22
N LYS A 430 -42.95 12.22 -16.79
CA LYS A 430 -43.32 12.29 -15.36
C LYS A 430 -43.40 10.92 -14.71
N LYS A 431 -43.98 9.93 -15.39
CA LYS A 431 -44.07 8.57 -14.84
C LYS A 431 -42.68 7.93 -14.65
N VAL A 432 -41.76 8.16 -15.58
CA VAL A 432 -40.38 7.68 -15.46
C VAL A 432 -39.62 8.39 -14.33
N GLU A 433 -39.85 9.70 -14.13
CA GLU A 433 -39.30 10.44 -12.99
C GLU A 433 -39.74 9.85 -11.65
N GLU A 434 -41.04 9.53 -11.50
CA GLU A 434 -41.59 8.88 -10.30
C GLU A 434 -41.00 7.49 -10.06
N ASP A 435 -40.96 6.65 -11.10
CA ASP A 435 -40.43 5.28 -11.00
C ASP A 435 -38.93 5.31 -10.63
N LEU A 436 -38.18 6.28 -11.17
CA LEU A 436 -36.78 6.50 -10.82
C LEU A 436 -36.62 6.90 -9.35
N GLN A 437 -37.50 7.75 -8.84
CA GLN A 437 -37.45 8.18 -7.44
C GLN A 437 -37.74 7.02 -6.48
N ILE A 438 -38.70 6.15 -6.81
CA ILE A 438 -38.98 4.92 -6.04
C ILE A 438 -37.76 3.99 -6.06
N ALA A 439 -37.19 3.71 -7.24
CA ALA A 439 -36.03 2.84 -7.36
C ALA A 439 -34.80 3.40 -6.61
N SER A 440 -34.64 4.73 -6.58
CA SER A 440 -33.59 5.40 -5.81
C SER A 440 -33.77 5.17 -4.30
N GLN A 441 -35.01 5.22 -3.80
CA GLN A 441 -35.32 4.98 -2.38
C GLN A 441 -35.08 3.51 -1.98
N GLU A 442 -35.46 2.56 -2.84
CA GLU A 442 -35.19 1.12 -2.62
C GLU A 442 -33.68 0.83 -2.59
N LEU A 443 -32.91 1.49 -3.46
CA LEU A 443 -31.45 1.38 -3.47
C LEU A 443 -30.84 1.92 -2.16
N GLU A 444 -31.33 3.05 -1.64
CA GLU A 444 -30.86 3.63 -0.38
C GLU A 444 -31.08 2.66 0.79
N THR A 445 -32.27 2.06 0.90
CA THR A 445 -32.55 1.04 1.93
C THR A 445 -31.64 -0.18 1.80
N ALA A 446 -31.41 -0.69 0.58
CA ALA A 446 -30.50 -1.82 0.37
C ALA A 446 -29.04 -1.48 0.70
N LEU A 447 -28.62 -0.22 0.52
CA LEU A 447 -27.30 0.25 0.92
C LEU A 447 -27.16 0.31 2.45
N GLU A 448 -28.18 0.76 3.17
CA GLU A 448 -28.19 0.76 4.64
C GLU A 448 -28.10 -0.67 5.21
N GLU A 449 -28.84 -1.62 4.64
CA GLU A 449 -28.75 -3.04 5.03
C GLU A 449 -27.35 -3.64 4.73
N LEU A 450 -26.78 -3.33 3.55
CA LEU A 450 -25.42 -3.76 3.21
C LEU A 450 -24.38 -3.13 4.14
N GLN A 451 -24.55 -1.88 4.53
CA GLN A 451 -23.65 -1.22 5.49
C GLN A 451 -23.72 -1.91 6.86
N SER A 452 -24.93 -2.16 7.37
CA SER A 452 -25.12 -2.86 8.65
C SER A 452 -24.49 -4.25 8.65
N THR A 453 -24.65 -5.02 7.57
CA THR A 453 -24.02 -6.36 7.47
C THR A 453 -22.49 -6.28 7.33
N ASN A 454 -21.96 -5.22 6.71
CA ASN A 454 -20.53 -5.01 6.61
C ASN A 454 -19.91 -4.61 7.96
N GLU A 455 -20.60 -3.77 8.75
CA GLU A 455 -20.21 -3.43 10.12
C GLU A 455 -20.17 -4.69 11.02
N GLU A 456 -21.15 -5.60 10.89
CA GLU A 456 -21.12 -6.90 11.57
C GLU A 456 -19.93 -7.77 11.11
N LEU A 457 -19.64 -7.83 9.80
CA LEU A 457 -18.47 -8.58 9.31
C LEU A 457 -17.13 -8.00 9.81
N GLU A 458 -16.97 -6.68 9.82
CA GLU A 458 -15.78 -6.01 10.33
C GLU A 458 -15.55 -6.32 11.81
N THR A 459 -16.60 -6.29 12.64
CA THR A 459 -16.50 -6.65 14.06
C THR A 459 -16.08 -8.11 14.26
N THR A 460 -16.66 -9.06 13.52
CA THR A 460 -16.22 -10.47 13.59
C THR A 460 -14.78 -10.67 13.12
N ASN A 461 -14.32 -9.89 12.14
CA ASN A 461 -12.96 -9.99 11.62
C ASN A 461 -11.93 -9.41 12.62
N GLN A 462 -12.28 -8.32 13.32
CA GLN A 462 -11.48 -7.76 14.41
C GLN A 462 -11.36 -8.74 15.59
N GLU A 463 -12.45 -9.40 15.96
CA GLU A 463 -12.42 -10.45 16.99
C GLU A 463 -11.50 -11.61 16.57
N LEU A 464 -11.58 -12.07 15.31
CA LEU A 464 -10.69 -13.11 14.79
C LEU A 464 -9.23 -12.68 14.80
N GLN A 465 -8.92 -11.45 14.37
CA GLN A 465 -7.55 -10.94 14.39
C GLN A 465 -7.01 -10.86 15.82
N SER A 466 -7.80 -10.35 16.77
CA SER A 466 -7.40 -10.28 18.19
C SER A 466 -7.10 -11.68 18.75
N THR A 467 -7.90 -12.68 18.41
CA THR A 467 -7.63 -14.06 18.84
C THR A 467 -6.37 -14.63 18.20
N ASN A 468 -6.03 -14.22 16.98
CA ASN A 468 -4.83 -14.68 16.30
C ASN A 468 -3.57 -14.02 16.89
N GLU A 469 -3.62 -12.71 17.20
CA GLU A 469 -2.55 -12.01 17.91
C GLU A 469 -2.33 -12.58 19.30
N GLU A 470 -3.40 -12.90 20.03
CA GLU A 470 -3.31 -13.59 21.33
C GLU A 470 -2.64 -14.98 21.17
N LEU A 471 -2.96 -15.74 20.11
CA LEU A 471 -2.29 -17.01 19.84
C LEU A 471 -0.80 -16.83 19.49
N GLU A 472 -0.43 -15.84 18.69
CA GLU A 472 0.97 -15.57 18.35
C GLU A 472 1.78 -15.18 19.59
N THR A 473 1.24 -14.30 20.45
CA THR A 473 1.92 -13.93 21.71
C THR A 473 2.11 -15.14 22.63
N THR A 474 1.10 -16.02 22.76
CA THR A 474 1.27 -17.26 23.56
C THR A 474 2.32 -18.20 22.96
N ASN A 475 2.46 -18.22 21.63
CA ASN A 475 3.46 -19.04 20.96
C ASN A 475 4.88 -18.46 21.16
N GLU A 476 5.03 -17.13 21.12
CA GLU A 476 6.30 -16.46 21.44
C GLU A 476 6.71 -16.66 22.90
N GLU A 477 5.77 -16.56 23.84
CA GLU A 477 6.01 -16.86 25.26
C GLU A 477 6.43 -18.33 25.47
N LEU A 478 5.79 -19.27 24.77
CA LEU A 478 6.19 -20.68 24.79
C LEU A 478 7.59 -20.90 24.19
N GLN A 479 7.94 -20.19 23.14
CA GLN A 479 9.27 -20.29 22.55
C GLN A 479 10.34 -19.70 23.48
N ALA A 480 10.09 -18.52 24.07
CA ALA A 480 10.99 -17.90 25.03
C ALA A 480 11.21 -18.77 26.27
N THR A 481 10.15 -19.36 26.82
CA THR A 481 10.28 -20.30 27.94
C THR A 481 11.05 -21.56 27.56
N ASN A 482 10.93 -22.04 26.32
CA ASN A 482 11.73 -23.17 25.84
C ASN A 482 13.22 -22.81 25.70
N GLU A 483 13.52 -21.63 25.17
CA GLU A 483 14.90 -21.11 25.08
C GLU A 483 15.53 -20.90 26.47
N GLU A 484 14.78 -20.37 27.43
CA GLU A 484 15.22 -20.24 28.82
C GLU A 484 15.50 -21.61 29.47
N LEU A 485 14.68 -22.63 29.18
CA LEU A 485 14.91 -23.99 29.67
C LEU A 485 16.16 -24.63 29.05
N GLU A 486 16.41 -24.42 27.75
CA GLU A 486 17.63 -24.90 27.09
C GLU A 486 18.88 -24.25 27.69
N MET A 487 18.87 -22.91 27.87
CA MET A 487 19.96 -22.18 28.51
C MET A 487 20.23 -22.67 29.94
N MET A 488 19.17 -22.89 30.72
CA MET A 488 19.29 -23.41 32.08
C MET A 488 19.86 -24.83 32.09
N ASN A 489 19.52 -25.64 31.10
CA ASN A 489 20.06 -26.99 30.97
C ASN A 489 21.55 -26.96 30.59
N GLU A 490 21.97 -26.07 29.69
CA GLU A 490 23.39 -25.86 29.35
C GLU A 490 24.20 -25.37 30.56
N GLU A 491 23.65 -24.44 31.34
CA GLU A 491 24.29 -23.95 32.57
C GLU A 491 24.40 -25.06 33.64
N LEU A 492 23.37 -25.91 33.76
CA LEU A 492 23.41 -27.09 34.64
C LEU A 492 24.44 -28.13 34.18
N GLU A 493 24.57 -28.38 32.88
CA GLU A 493 25.61 -29.27 32.34
C GLU A 493 27.00 -28.71 32.59
N SER A 494 27.22 -27.41 32.32
CA SER A 494 28.50 -26.74 32.58
C SER A 494 28.88 -26.78 34.06
N THR A 495 27.94 -26.49 34.98
CA THR A 495 28.21 -26.54 36.42
C THR A 495 28.48 -27.96 36.91
N ASN A 496 27.82 -28.96 36.33
CA ASN A 496 28.10 -30.37 36.62
C ASN A 496 29.51 -30.77 36.15
N ASP A 497 29.94 -30.33 34.97
CA ASP A 497 31.29 -30.57 34.46
C ASP A 497 32.37 -29.91 35.33
N GLU A 498 32.13 -28.68 35.79
CA GLU A 498 33.02 -28.01 36.76
C GLU A 498 33.09 -28.76 38.09
N LEU A 499 31.95 -29.22 38.62
CA LEU A 499 31.90 -30.00 39.85
C LEU A 499 32.65 -31.33 39.70
N GLN A 500 32.53 -32.01 38.57
CA GLN A 500 33.29 -33.22 38.29
C GLN A 500 34.79 -32.94 38.25
N ALA A 501 35.22 -31.88 37.56
CA ALA A 501 36.62 -31.49 37.49
C ALA A 501 37.21 -31.18 38.88
N VAL A 502 36.45 -30.46 39.73
CA VAL A 502 36.85 -30.16 41.11
C VAL A 502 36.92 -31.43 41.96
N ASN A 503 35.95 -32.34 41.81
CA ASN A 503 35.94 -33.61 42.54
C ASN A 503 37.15 -34.48 42.16
N ASP A 504 37.48 -34.55 40.86
CA ASP A 504 38.64 -35.29 40.38
C ASP A 504 39.97 -34.69 40.85
N GLU A 505 40.08 -33.37 40.93
CA GLU A 505 41.23 -32.70 41.52
C GLU A 505 41.33 -32.98 43.03
N ALA A 506 40.22 -32.92 43.76
CA ALA A 506 40.18 -33.26 45.18
C ALA A 506 40.59 -34.71 45.45
N ARG A 507 40.10 -35.65 44.62
CA ARG A 507 40.49 -37.08 44.67
C ARG A 507 41.99 -37.26 44.41
N ARG A 508 42.55 -36.58 43.41
CA ARG A 508 44.00 -36.61 43.12
C ARG A 508 44.82 -36.08 44.30
N ARG A 509 44.41 -34.98 44.93
CA ARG A 509 45.07 -34.44 46.12
C ARG A 509 44.98 -35.36 47.32
N ALA A 510 43.81 -35.97 47.56
CA ALA A 510 43.63 -36.95 48.63
C ALA A 510 44.54 -38.17 48.44
N ALA A 511 44.61 -38.71 47.21
CA ALA A 511 45.49 -39.83 46.88
C ALA A 511 46.98 -39.48 47.11
N ALA A 512 47.43 -38.30 46.67
CA ALA A 512 48.80 -37.84 46.89
C ALA A 512 49.14 -37.64 48.37
N LEU A 513 48.19 -37.11 49.16
CA LEU A 513 48.34 -36.98 50.62
C LEU A 513 48.43 -38.34 51.31
N ASP A 514 47.58 -39.30 50.92
CA ASP A 514 47.61 -40.65 51.47
C ASP A 514 48.91 -41.38 51.11
N GLU A 515 49.40 -41.25 49.87
CA GLU A 515 50.69 -41.79 49.45
C GLU A 515 51.83 -41.22 50.31
N SER A 516 51.88 -39.89 50.48
CA SER A 516 52.87 -39.23 51.33
C SER A 516 52.76 -39.69 52.79
N ARG A 517 51.54 -39.88 53.31
CA ARG A 517 51.30 -40.35 54.67
C ARG A 517 51.77 -41.79 54.86
N MET A 518 51.46 -42.69 53.93
CA MET A 518 51.90 -44.08 53.96
C MET A 518 53.43 -44.18 53.89
N PHE A 519 54.06 -43.35 53.07
CA PHE A 519 55.52 -43.25 53.00
C PHE A 519 56.12 -42.85 54.35
N LEU A 520 55.64 -41.76 54.96
CA LEU A 520 56.11 -41.32 56.27
C LEU A 520 55.90 -42.36 57.37
N GLN A 521 54.73 -43.02 57.40
CA GLN A 521 54.46 -44.09 58.36
C GLN A 521 55.38 -45.30 58.16
N SER A 522 55.69 -45.65 56.90
CA SER A 522 56.61 -46.76 56.58
C SER A 522 58.03 -46.43 57.05
N VAL A 523 58.51 -45.21 56.79
CA VAL A 523 59.81 -44.73 57.28
C VAL A 523 59.87 -44.80 58.81
N LEU A 524 58.86 -44.26 59.50
CA LEU A 524 58.81 -44.26 60.96
C LEU A 524 58.67 -45.66 61.57
N SER A 525 57.94 -46.57 60.91
CA SER A 525 57.79 -47.96 61.38
C SER A 525 59.05 -48.80 61.16
N GLY A 526 59.91 -48.41 60.22
CA GLY A 526 61.21 -49.05 59.98
C GLY A 526 62.29 -48.63 60.97
N LEU A 527 62.09 -47.56 61.75
CA LEU A 527 63.02 -47.15 62.80
C LEU A 527 62.87 -48.08 64.03
N GLU A 528 63.96 -48.75 64.40
CA GLU A 528 64.01 -49.58 65.62
C GLU A 528 64.01 -48.74 66.92
N SER A 529 64.35 -47.45 66.79
CA SER A 529 64.40 -46.48 67.88
C SER A 529 63.01 -45.93 68.17
N ALA A 530 62.67 -45.77 69.45
CA ALA A 530 61.43 -45.16 69.86
C ALA A 530 61.46 -43.65 69.57
N VAL A 531 60.64 -43.21 68.61
CA VAL A 531 60.45 -41.80 68.23
C VAL A 531 59.19 -41.24 68.88
N ILE A 532 59.32 -40.10 69.55
CA ILE A 532 58.21 -39.30 70.07
C ILE A 532 58.38 -37.87 69.56
N VAL A 533 57.33 -37.27 69.02
CA VAL A 533 57.34 -35.86 68.60
C VAL A 533 56.38 -35.08 69.47
N ILE A 534 56.80 -33.89 69.89
CA ILE A 534 56.00 -32.96 70.68
C ILE A 534 55.87 -31.61 69.99
N ASP A 535 54.77 -30.91 70.24
CA ASP A 535 54.56 -29.50 69.84
C ASP A 535 55.27 -28.52 70.81
N PRO A 536 55.23 -27.20 70.56
CA PRO A 536 55.84 -26.20 71.44
C PRO A 536 55.21 -26.16 72.84
N ASP A 537 53.96 -26.59 72.97
CA ASP A 537 53.23 -26.71 74.25
C ASP A 537 53.56 -28.01 75.01
N ARG A 538 54.48 -28.83 74.47
CA ARG A 538 54.95 -30.12 75.00
C ARG A 538 53.90 -31.23 74.96
N ARG A 539 52.89 -31.10 74.09
CA ARG A 539 51.92 -32.16 73.84
C ARG A 539 52.46 -33.10 72.77
N VAL A 540 52.25 -34.39 72.98
CA VAL A 540 52.67 -35.42 72.04
C VAL A 540 51.86 -35.32 70.75
N THR A 541 52.53 -35.09 69.63
CA THR A 541 51.94 -35.05 68.29
C THR A 541 52.16 -36.35 67.51
N MET A 542 53.21 -37.11 67.85
CA MET A 542 53.49 -38.42 67.27
C MET A 542 54.06 -39.36 68.32
N TRP A 543 53.60 -40.61 68.29
CA TRP A 543 54.10 -41.70 69.10
C TRP A 543 54.36 -42.91 68.19
N SER A 544 55.63 -43.25 67.98
CA SER A 544 56.01 -44.33 67.06
C SER A 544 55.62 -45.72 67.58
N ARG A 545 55.61 -46.71 66.68
CA ARG A 545 55.41 -48.12 67.05
C ARG A 545 56.49 -48.62 68.00
N ALA A 546 57.75 -48.25 67.79
CA ALA A 546 58.84 -48.62 68.71
C ALA A 546 58.64 -48.03 70.11
N ALA A 547 58.06 -46.82 70.23
CA ALA A 547 57.67 -46.24 71.51
C ALA A 547 56.54 -47.02 72.20
N GLU A 548 55.51 -47.44 71.45
CA GLU A 548 54.46 -48.33 71.96
C GLU A 548 55.03 -49.68 72.41
N GLU A 549 55.95 -50.27 71.65
CA GLU A 549 56.58 -51.54 72.02
C GLU A 549 57.49 -51.42 73.24
N MET A 550 58.12 -50.25 73.44
CA MET A 550 59.02 -49.98 74.56
C MET A 550 58.25 -49.71 75.86
N TRP A 551 57.18 -48.91 75.81
CA TRP A 551 56.46 -48.45 77.03
C TRP A 551 55.03 -48.93 77.17
N GLY A 552 54.44 -49.53 76.14
CA GLY A 552 53.11 -50.14 76.21
C GLY A 552 51.93 -49.16 76.08
N LEU A 553 52.20 -47.87 75.88
CA LEU A 553 51.18 -46.86 75.58
C LEU A 553 50.88 -46.83 74.09
N ARG A 554 49.59 -46.89 73.74
CA ARG A 554 49.17 -46.79 72.34
C ARG A 554 49.25 -45.35 71.85
N PRO A 555 49.51 -45.10 70.56
CA PRO A 555 49.53 -43.76 70.00
C PRO A 555 48.25 -42.95 70.30
N ALA A 556 47.07 -43.61 70.28
CA ALA A 556 45.79 -42.98 70.60
C ALA A 556 45.67 -42.52 72.07
N GLU A 557 46.42 -43.13 72.98
CA GLU A 557 46.42 -42.80 74.41
C GLU A 557 47.44 -41.72 74.77
N ALA A 558 48.52 -41.63 73.99
CA ALA A 558 49.61 -40.68 74.18
C ALA A 558 49.40 -39.35 73.43
N SER A 559 48.84 -39.39 72.22
CA SER A 559 48.68 -38.21 71.36
C SER A 559 47.78 -37.14 72.01
N GLY A 560 48.18 -35.87 71.91
CA GLY A 560 47.49 -34.69 72.47
C GLY A 560 47.70 -34.47 73.96
N LYS A 561 48.26 -35.44 74.69
CA LYS A 561 48.59 -35.29 76.13
C LYS A 561 49.95 -34.62 76.31
N ALA A 562 50.09 -33.88 77.41
CA ALA A 562 51.35 -33.30 77.80
C ALA A 562 52.36 -34.41 78.16
N LEU A 563 53.57 -34.34 77.60
CA LEU A 563 54.59 -35.39 77.72
C LEU A 563 54.98 -35.68 79.19
N ASP A 564 55.01 -34.65 80.03
CA ASP A 564 55.31 -34.73 81.47
C ASP A 564 54.15 -35.28 82.32
N GLY A 565 52.95 -35.29 81.75
CA GLY A 565 51.74 -35.88 82.33
C GLY A 565 51.47 -37.32 81.90
N LEU A 566 52.26 -37.88 80.98
CA LEU A 566 52.17 -39.29 80.61
C LEU A 566 52.86 -40.17 81.66
N ASP A 567 52.14 -41.18 82.15
CA ASP A 567 52.70 -42.18 83.05
C ASP A 567 53.28 -43.34 82.24
N PHE A 568 54.56 -43.21 81.88
CA PHE A 568 55.33 -44.23 81.20
C PHE A 568 56.72 -44.33 81.81
N GLY A 569 57.33 -45.51 81.73
CA GLY A 569 58.49 -45.83 82.56
C GLY A 569 59.81 -45.11 82.24
N LEU A 570 59.81 -44.12 81.34
CA LEU A 570 60.95 -43.21 81.18
C LEU A 570 60.82 -42.06 82.21
N PRO A 571 61.85 -41.76 83.02
CA PRO A 571 61.80 -40.65 83.97
C PRO A 571 61.95 -39.31 83.23
N ILE A 572 60.95 -38.97 82.41
CA ILE A 572 61.02 -37.85 81.48
C ILE A 572 61.28 -36.51 82.18
N ARG A 573 60.81 -36.38 83.43
CA ARG A 573 61.04 -35.22 84.31
C ARG A 573 62.52 -34.89 84.50
N GLU A 574 63.40 -35.88 84.48
CA GLU A 574 64.86 -35.68 84.58
C GLU A 574 65.46 -35.08 83.30
N PHE A 575 64.81 -35.30 82.15
CA PHE A 575 65.26 -34.81 80.85
C PHE A 575 64.46 -33.60 80.32
N MET A 576 63.38 -33.21 81.00
CA MET A 576 62.58 -32.03 80.64
C MET A 576 63.39 -30.73 80.48
N PRO A 577 64.40 -30.41 81.32
CA PRO A 577 65.20 -29.19 81.12
C PRO A 577 65.94 -29.17 79.77
N SER A 578 66.40 -30.33 79.30
CA SER A 578 67.04 -30.47 78.00
C SER A 578 66.04 -30.30 76.85
N ILE A 579 64.82 -30.84 76.99
CA ILE A 579 63.74 -30.63 76.01
C ILE A 579 63.36 -29.15 75.90
N CYS A 580 63.25 -28.45 77.04
CA CYS A 580 62.95 -27.01 77.05
C CYS A 580 64.03 -26.17 76.35
N ARG A 581 65.32 -26.51 76.54
CA ARG A 581 66.42 -25.82 75.84
C ARG A 581 66.36 -26.01 74.32
N VAL A 582 66.01 -27.22 73.87
CA VAL A 582 65.79 -27.50 72.44
C VAL A 582 64.59 -26.74 71.88
N LEU A 583 63.47 -26.70 72.61
CA LEU A 583 62.27 -25.94 72.22
C LEU A 583 62.52 -24.42 72.19
N ALA A 584 63.36 -23.92 73.09
CA ALA A 584 63.77 -22.51 73.13
C ALA A 584 64.80 -22.15 72.03
N GLY A 585 65.29 -23.13 71.26
CA GLY A 585 66.32 -22.93 70.24
C GLY A 585 67.72 -22.70 70.80
N GLU A 586 67.95 -23.00 72.09
CA GLU A 586 69.22 -22.80 72.79
C GLU A 586 70.21 -23.95 72.55
N SER A 587 69.73 -25.09 72.04
CA SER A 587 70.54 -26.28 71.78
C SER A 587 70.03 -27.02 70.55
N GLU A 588 70.94 -27.38 69.64
CA GLU A 588 70.61 -28.15 68.42
C GLU A 588 70.39 -29.63 68.70
N ARG A 589 70.97 -30.15 69.79
CA ARG A 589 70.79 -31.55 70.20
C ARG A 589 71.18 -31.74 71.66
N GLU A 590 70.30 -32.34 72.44
CA GLU A 590 70.57 -32.74 73.81
C GLU A 590 70.56 -34.26 73.94
N LEU A 591 71.53 -34.81 74.67
CA LEU A 591 71.70 -36.25 74.87
C LEU A 591 71.73 -36.56 76.36
N ALA A 592 71.03 -37.59 76.78
CA ALA A 592 71.10 -38.12 78.14
C ALA A 592 70.98 -39.64 78.15
N THR A 593 71.56 -40.26 79.16
CA THR A 593 71.38 -41.69 79.43
C THR A 593 70.54 -41.83 80.69
N LEU A 594 69.35 -42.41 80.56
CA LEU A 594 68.39 -42.55 81.65
C LEU A 594 68.14 -44.03 81.96
N LYS A 595 67.98 -44.35 83.26
CA LYS A 595 67.46 -45.65 83.67
C LYS A 595 65.93 -45.60 83.58
N ALA A 596 65.35 -46.40 82.70
CA ALA A 596 63.92 -46.47 82.47
C ALA A 596 63.37 -47.85 82.84
N THR A 597 62.05 -47.95 82.93
CA THR A 597 61.32 -49.21 83.08
C THR A 597 60.53 -49.46 81.81
N ASN A 598 60.76 -50.60 81.15
CA ASN A 598 60.01 -50.94 79.94
C ASN A 598 58.61 -51.47 80.27
N ARG A 599 57.78 -51.70 79.25
CA ARG A 599 56.40 -52.24 79.39
C ARG A 599 56.29 -53.58 80.14
N ARG A 600 57.40 -54.32 80.29
CA ARG A 600 57.45 -55.62 81.01
C ARG A 600 57.91 -55.45 82.46
N GLY A 601 58.06 -54.23 82.97
CA GLY A 601 58.52 -53.94 84.31
C GLY A 601 60.04 -54.15 84.51
N ARG A 602 60.81 -54.31 83.43
CA ARG A 602 62.27 -54.51 83.51
C ARG A 602 62.99 -53.15 83.48
N SER A 603 63.98 -52.99 84.36
CA SER A 603 64.88 -51.83 84.30
C SER A 603 65.82 -51.95 83.10
N ILE A 604 65.81 -50.93 82.25
CA ILE A 604 66.62 -50.78 81.05
C ILE A 604 67.37 -49.45 81.10
N VAL A 605 68.47 -49.33 80.36
CA VAL A 605 69.20 -48.07 80.20
C VAL A 605 68.93 -47.56 78.78
N CYS A 606 68.36 -46.35 78.68
CA CYS A 606 68.02 -45.75 77.41
C CYS A 606 68.94 -44.56 77.11
N ALA A 607 69.43 -44.47 75.88
CA ALA A 607 69.96 -43.23 75.34
C ALA A 607 68.80 -42.41 74.78
N VAL A 608 68.62 -41.19 75.29
CA VAL A 608 67.59 -40.25 74.87
C VAL A 608 68.25 -39.07 74.18
N SER A 609 67.82 -38.78 72.96
CA SER A 609 68.24 -37.62 72.17
C SER A 609 67.03 -36.73 71.91
N ALA A 610 67.11 -35.44 72.25
CA ALA A 610 66.15 -34.43 71.81
C ALA A 610 66.80 -33.56 70.72
N GLY A 611 66.08 -33.33 69.63
CA GLY A 611 66.44 -32.36 68.58
C GLY A 611 65.23 -31.52 68.15
N PRO A 612 65.44 -30.31 67.61
CA PRO A 612 64.35 -29.43 67.22
C PRO A 612 63.66 -29.95 65.96
N LEU A 613 62.32 -29.93 65.95
CA LEU A 613 61.54 -30.05 64.72
C LEU A 613 61.35 -28.63 64.17
N ALA A 614 62.07 -28.26 63.13
CA ALA A 614 61.99 -26.93 62.55
C ALA A 614 61.45 -26.95 61.11
N SER A 615 60.59 -25.98 60.79
CA SER A 615 60.16 -25.67 59.42
C SER A 615 60.35 -24.17 59.21
N ASP A 616 60.93 -23.76 58.08
CA ASP A 616 61.21 -22.36 57.74
C ASP A 616 61.90 -21.56 58.87
N GLY A 617 62.87 -22.18 59.55
CA GLY A 617 63.67 -21.54 60.60
C GLY A 617 62.94 -21.30 61.93
N ARG A 618 61.69 -21.75 62.09
CA ARG A 618 60.96 -21.73 63.37
C ARG A 618 60.92 -23.13 63.97
N VAL A 619 61.23 -23.23 65.27
CA VAL A 619 61.07 -24.47 66.03
C VAL A 619 59.57 -24.71 66.22
N MET A 620 59.05 -25.73 65.55
CA MET A 620 57.66 -26.17 65.61
C MET A 620 57.43 -27.25 66.67
N GLY A 621 58.49 -27.71 67.34
CA GLY A 621 58.40 -28.79 68.31
C GLY A 621 59.76 -29.43 68.56
N ALA A 622 59.75 -30.58 69.23
CA ALA A 622 60.96 -31.38 69.44
C ALA A 622 60.70 -32.85 69.07
N ILE A 623 61.74 -33.49 68.52
CA ILE A 623 61.79 -34.94 68.26
C ILE A 623 62.65 -35.58 69.32
N LEU A 624 62.11 -36.58 69.99
CA LEU A 624 62.78 -37.43 70.95
C LEU A 624 63.06 -38.78 70.30
N LEU A 625 64.33 -39.13 70.18
CA LEU A 625 64.80 -40.44 69.76
C LEU A 625 65.31 -41.19 70.98
N ILE A 626 64.79 -42.38 71.21
CA ILE A 626 65.08 -43.16 72.41
C ILE A 626 65.45 -44.58 72.03
N GLU A 627 66.63 -45.00 72.46
CA GLU A 627 67.20 -46.31 72.12
C GLU A 627 67.60 -47.07 73.38
N GLU A 628 67.23 -48.34 73.48
CA GLU A 628 67.70 -49.21 74.57
C GLU A 628 69.17 -49.59 74.33
N GLN A 629 70.04 -49.25 75.27
CA GLN A 629 71.43 -49.65 75.22
C GLN A 629 71.56 -51.12 75.62
N LYS A 630 71.91 -51.98 74.65
CA LYS A 630 72.18 -53.40 74.92
C LYS A 630 73.43 -53.52 75.83
N PRO A 631 73.39 -54.36 76.89
CA PRO A 631 74.56 -54.57 77.74
C PRO A 631 75.68 -55.25 76.94
N GLY A 632 76.72 -54.48 76.58
CA GLY A 632 77.89 -54.97 75.84
C GLY A 632 78.34 -54.14 74.64
N ALA A 633 77.59 -53.12 74.22
CA ALA A 633 78.05 -52.16 73.22
C ALA A 633 78.67 -50.94 73.92
N ALA A 634 80.00 -50.93 74.06
CA ALA A 634 80.77 -49.71 74.32
C ALA A 634 80.83 -48.88 73.01
N PRO A 635 80.94 -47.54 73.10
CA PRO A 635 80.61 -46.60 72.02
C PRO A 635 81.39 -46.79 70.72
#